data_AF-A0A3D0R5K3-F1
#
_entry.id   AF-A0A3D0R5K3-F1
#
_cell.length_a   1.000
_cell.length_b   1.000
_cell.length_c   1.000
_cell.angle_alpha   90.00
_cell.angle_beta   90.00
_cell.angle_gamma   90.00
#
_symmetry.space_group_name_H-M   'P 1'
#
loop_
_entity.id
_entity.type
_entity.pdbx_description
1 polymer ?
#
loop_
_entity_poly.entity_id
_entity_poly.type
_entity_poly.pdbx_seq_one_letter_code
_entity_poly.pdbx_strand_id
1 'polypeptide(L)'
;MNILFLQQHIDANDLLTSYKSLIQAIINGEIRSPQAKKLVGFKYQGQTIYRAKIDKKHRLIYTFIEYQGERVLLILADNNHNYNQLKRQLMGQQQEVKLTELSDEDSMALNDKGQDVILNAMAAVSYQKDTLVLDEYQQQSLVQEAPLLLSGPPGAGKTVVLYNMMVQALQRYAKYHALHSDLPKAAGDIIFVSPSQKLIDALEGYPEHRAVMNAPAVVFTTWESLLTTHYPDKSTIADHEFGDWLKLNMPKEPAAVMHYEFSLIMALGFEHYQKLGLRQSAYAGQTNKQKKIFNLYKLWLAYLDDMGKLDPMVSTIVGVDTVKYSGVFCDEAQNLPPSALRFFIEHADNQQFVSCLDSEQCLISSFGLSCLKSMLYTVYGKFTLQHLLCTWRCPPQIAQAANHIMQLKYQLDGKDKKREYHELKSARTDEGYISLIDSTQCTALYPITERATTVVIAENCSPVEAEKIRKILKTAHVLSAQEAIGLDFDTVILWKPISSVTCLKKLDLNASSQGLNLNQWRALNALYVGLSRAQKSAFIYEDKYWHDKAKQFFGDININQPSHEVTPLTPAQKYQQWQDMAMTHFVEGRQALAREIMLCHLDMTVDEIDKKLQTLKPKTQATIPPNRAVETVVSSKKHAKKLDKPTNTPAVPVVTNVDKPLRRTRIDARFRSRHRKKRYLKVPDISKLITVEKLYTKQGLIDLNDALEAYPHLVKDIGTNLFDIRPSGRSRYADSSPLLWFTANPYGEELLIKILEGNPDLAKNMSVEVLCHPRSSMTGANENVSVLYCLAATENGCKILEKIFTINPELAKKISAEALCRWRPEKAGLAMHTSAFYWLTCTFVGLEVLSILLKANPDLANEISAKTLCLVLTKALPLHVDNSALYCLASSSKGCKILKKLLKTNPKLASEISAHDLCFIRSSEAKLNAGISLLYIFTASPDGCKILSKLLEINPDIIKDINAHDLCLRCSLKAEDNAYDSPLYQLIINPDGRKVFNKLFTNNPKLIDETLDILEKTDNMLGQDGIFIELKLIQEKQAALARTNPHTFFPPNSDTNTTIEPCIESAKLT
;
A
#
# COMPACT_ATOMS: atom_id res chain seq x y z
N MET A 1 32.27 -39.87 -8.01
CA MET A 1 30.96 -40.38 -7.53
C MET A 1 30.31 -39.31 -6.65
N ASN A 2 29.00 -39.15 -6.76
CA ASN A 2 28.23 -38.27 -5.89
C ASN A 2 27.94 -38.94 -4.55
N ILE A 3 28.11 -38.20 -3.45
CA ILE A 3 27.64 -38.57 -2.11
C ILE A 3 26.78 -37.42 -1.57
N LEU A 4 25.74 -37.76 -0.82
CA LEU A 4 24.79 -36.81 -0.25
C LEU A 4 24.98 -36.72 1.27
N PHE A 5 24.73 -35.56 1.86
CA PHE A 5 24.76 -35.41 3.32
C PHE A 5 23.69 -34.45 3.84
N LEU A 6 23.11 -34.75 5.01
CA LEU A 6 22.16 -33.84 5.66
C LEU A 6 22.90 -32.66 6.29
N GLN A 7 22.89 -31.49 5.63
CA GLN A 7 23.60 -30.29 6.09
C GLN A 7 23.05 -29.71 7.41
N GLN A 8 21.85 -30.14 7.83
CA GLN A 8 21.32 -29.87 9.17
C GLN A 8 22.14 -30.53 10.30
N HIS A 9 23.01 -31.51 9.99
CA HIS A 9 23.61 -32.42 10.97
C HIS A 9 25.13 -32.67 10.76
N ILE A 10 25.70 -32.35 9.59
CA ILE A 10 27.12 -32.59 9.26
C ILE A 10 27.69 -31.43 8.42
N ASP A 11 28.94 -31.04 8.68
CA ASP A 11 29.70 -30.09 7.87
C ASP A 11 30.35 -30.77 6.64
N ALA A 12 30.32 -30.10 5.49
CA ALA A 12 30.94 -30.59 4.25
C ALA A 12 32.46 -30.81 4.39
N ASN A 13 33.14 -29.98 5.19
CA ASN A 13 34.58 -30.05 5.39
C ASN A 13 34.97 -31.32 6.16
N ASP A 14 34.20 -31.70 7.20
CA ASP A 14 34.44 -32.93 7.95
C ASP A 14 34.30 -34.18 7.07
N LEU A 15 33.34 -34.18 6.15
CA LEU A 15 33.15 -35.27 5.19
C LEU A 15 34.32 -35.42 4.22
N LEU A 16 34.79 -34.29 3.66
CA LEU A 16 35.84 -34.27 2.64
C LEU A 16 37.26 -34.38 3.22
N THR A 17 37.44 -34.14 4.53
CA THR A 17 38.72 -34.26 5.24
C THR A 17 38.68 -35.40 6.28
N SER A 18 38.10 -35.16 7.46
CA SER A 18 38.07 -36.05 8.63
C SER A 18 37.51 -37.45 8.34
N TYR A 19 36.52 -37.58 7.46
CA TYR A 19 35.79 -38.83 7.20
C TYR A 19 36.03 -39.43 5.81
N LYS A 20 36.92 -38.84 4.99
CA LYS A 20 37.13 -39.24 3.59
C LYS A 20 37.44 -40.73 3.41
N SER A 21 38.42 -41.24 4.15
CA SER A 21 38.84 -42.66 4.08
C SER A 21 37.75 -43.62 4.57
N LEU A 22 37.01 -43.24 5.61
CA LEU A 22 35.86 -43.98 6.13
C LEU A 22 34.74 -44.10 5.07
N ILE A 23 34.50 -43.03 4.34
CA ILE A 23 33.51 -42.97 3.25
C ILE A 23 33.97 -43.80 2.04
N GLN A 24 35.25 -43.74 1.67
CA GLN A 24 35.82 -44.59 0.61
C GLN A 24 35.68 -46.09 0.95
N ALA A 25 35.98 -46.49 2.19
CA ALA A 25 35.79 -47.87 2.66
C ALA A 25 34.32 -48.34 2.58
N ILE A 26 33.37 -47.48 2.94
CA ILE A 26 31.92 -47.77 2.81
C ILE A 26 31.52 -47.94 1.33
N ILE A 27 32.00 -47.07 0.44
CA ILE A 27 31.73 -47.13 -1.01
C ILE A 27 32.29 -48.42 -1.64
N ASN A 28 33.48 -48.83 -1.21
CA ASN A 28 34.14 -50.07 -1.65
C ASN A 28 33.51 -51.36 -1.06
N GLY A 29 32.49 -51.25 -0.20
CA GLY A 29 31.82 -52.40 0.42
C GLY A 29 32.62 -53.05 1.56
N GLU A 30 33.61 -52.38 2.13
CA GLU A 30 34.43 -52.94 3.22
C GLU A 30 33.61 -53.09 4.52
N ILE A 31 33.11 -54.29 4.81
CA ILE A 31 32.34 -54.53 6.05
C ILE A 31 33.20 -54.38 7.32
N ARG A 32 34.43 -54.93 7.30
CA ARG A 32 35.24 -55.12 8.51
C ARG A 32 35.91 -53.84 9.00
N SER A 33 36.42 -52.99 8.11
CA SER A 33 37.27 -51.84 8.44
C SER A 33 36.56 -50.50 8.71
N PRO A 34 35.21 -50.45 8.74
CA PRO A 34 34.48 -49.43 9.53
C PRO A 34 33.84 -49.96 10.81
N GLN A 35 33.96 -51.26 11.14
CA GLN A 35 33.11 -51.93 12.15
C GLN A 35 31.61 -51.64 11.93
N ALA A 36 31.16 -51.63 10.67
CA ALA A 36 29.82 -51.21 10.28
C ALA A 36 28.74 -52.17 10.81
N LYS A 37 27.61 -51.64 11.28
CA LYS A 37 26.45 -52.43 11.77
C LYS A 37 25.12 -51.84 11.31
N LYS A 38 24.13 -52.73 11.19
CA LYS A 38 22.75 -52.46 10.78
C LYS A 38 21.92 -52.00 11.98
N LEU A 39 21.17 -50.90 11.86
CA LEU A 39 20.26 -50.39 12.88
C LEU A 39 18.86 -50.97 12.66
N VAL A 40 18.61 -52.15 13.24
CA VAL A 40 17.32 -52.84 13.12
C VAL A 40 16.27 -52.12 13.97
N GLY A 41 15.08 -51.96 13.39
CA GLY A 41 14.02 -51.09 13.91
C GLY A 41 14.05 -49.66 13.36
N PHE A 42 15.07 -49.29 12.57
CA PHE A 42 15.22 -47.94 12.00
C PHE A 42 15.19 -47.96 10.48
N LYS A 43 14.37 -47.08 9.91
CA LYS A 43 14.28 -46.82 8.48
C LYS A 43 14.22 -45.32 8.22
N TYR A 44 14.98 -44.86 7.24
CA TYR A 44 14.89 -43.50 6.68
C TYR A 44 14.29 -43.64 5.27
N GLN A 45 13.14 -43.02 4.99
CA GLN A 45 12.42 -43.17 3.71
C GLN A 45 12.16 -44.64 3.31
N GLY A 46 11.93 -45.52 4.29
CA GLY A 46 11.80 -46.96 4.07
C GLY A 46 13.12 -47.72 3.88
N GLN A 47 14.23 -47.03 3.63
CA GLN A 47 15.57 -47.61 3.49
C GLN A 47 16.20 -47.94 4.85
N THR A 48 17.03 -48.98 4.88
CA THR A 48 17.76 -49.44 6.08
C THR A 48 18.82 -48.43 6.50
N ILE A 49 18.91 -48.13 7.80
CA ILE A 49 19.97 -47.27 8.34
C ILE A 49 21.14 -48.11 8.86
N TYR A 50 22.36 -47.63 8.59
CA TYR A 50 23.62 -48.22 8.99
C TYR A 50 24.42 -47.27 9.88
N ARG A 51 25.35 -47.81 10.67
CA ARG A 51 26.32 -47.01 11.43
C ARG A 51 27.74 -47.56 11.27
N ALA A 52 28.67 -46.68 10.93
CA ALA A 52 30.11 -46.93 10.89
C ALA A 52 30.81 -46.29 12.11
N LYS A 53 32.03 -46.73 12.39
CA LYS A 53 32.85 -46.22 13.49
C LYS A 53 33.83 -45.16 13.00
N ILE A 54 33.74 -43.96 13.59
CA ILE A 54 34.76 -42.92 13.44
C ILE A 54 35.87 -43.20 14.46
N ASP A 55 35.58 -43.08 15.76
CA ASP A 55 36.58 -43.26 16.82
C ASP A 55 36.04 -44.09 18.02
N LYS A 56 36.45 -43.81 19.26
CA LYS A 56 35.84 -44.41 20.46
C LYS A 56 34.41 -43.90 20.69
N LYS A 57 34.14 -42.61 20.51
CA LYS A 57 32.87 -41.94 20.86
C LYS A 57 31.92 -41.71 19.66
N HIS A 58 32.43 -41.20 18.55
CA HIS A 58 31.69 -40.72 17.38
C HIS A 58 31.35 -41.84 16.38
N ARG A 59 30.21 -41.76 15.70
CA ARG A 59 29.66 -42.81 14.80
C ARG A 59 28.96 -42.17 13.62
N LEU A 60 29.48 -42.43 12.41
CA LEU A 60 28.87 -41.96 11.18
C LEU A 60 27.61 -42.79 10.89
N ILE A 61 26.45 -42.13 10.76
CA ILE A 61 25.16 -42.73 10.45
C ILE A 61 24.85 -42.49 8.98
N TYR A 62 24.50 -43.53 8.23
CA TYR A 62 24.28 -43.44 6.78
C TYR A 62 23.19 -44.40 6.28
N THR A 63 22.75 -44.18 5.05
CA THR A 63 21.84 -45.03 4.27
C THR A 63 22.22 -44.96 2.79
N PHE A 64 21.53 -45.71 1.93
CA PHE A 64 21.64 -45.60 0.49
C PHE A 64 20.30 -45.17 -0.08
N ILE A 65 20.29 -44.20 -1.00
CA ILE A 65 19.09 -43.78 -1.73
C ILE A 65 19.34 -43.81 -3.24
N GLU A 66 18.28 -43.65 -4.03
CA GLU A 66 18.38 -43.43 -5.48
C GLU A 66 18.35 -41.92 -5.76
N TYR A 67 19.23 -41.45 -6.64
CA TYR A 67 19.32 -40.06 -7.05
C TYR A 67 19.72 -39.99 -8.53
N GLN A 68 18.91 -39.35 -9.36
CA GLN A 68 19.10 -39.27 -10.82
C GLN A 68 19.25 -40.63 -11.53
N GLY A 69 18.68 -41.70 -10.95
CA GLY A 69 18.80 -43.08 -11.45
C GLY A 69 20.08 -43.83 -11.00
N GLU A 70 21.00 -43.16 -10.29
CA GLU A 70 22.14 -43.79 -9.63
C GLU A 70 21.85 -44.07 -8.16
N ARG A 71 22.42 -45.16 -7.62
CA ARG A 71 22.38 -45.43 -6.18
C ARG A 71 23.53 -44.69 -5.49
N VAL A 72 23.21 -43.82 -4.54
CA VAL A 72 24.17 -42.95 -3.85
C VAL A 72 24.18 -43.18 -2.35
N LEU A 73 25.33 -42.90 -1.73
CA LEU A 73 25.47 -42.86 -0.27
C LEU A 73 24.84 -41.56 0.27
N LEU A 74 23.91 -41.68 1.22
CA LEU A 74 23.36 -40.55 1.98
C LEU A 74 23.84 -40.64 3.44
N ILE A 75 24.52 -39.60 3.90
CA ILE A 75 25.08 -39.51 5.24
C ILE A 75 24.16 -38.64 6.10
N LEU A 76 23.65 -39.22 7.19
CA LEU A 76 22.51 -38.69 7.95
C LEU A 76 22.93 -37.87 9.17
N ALA A 77 23.92 -38.36 9.95
CA ALA A 77 24.42 -37.66 11.14
C ALA A 77 25.78 -38.24 11.57
N ASP A 78 26.54 -37.49 12.37
CA ASP A 78 27.46 -38.07 13.34
C ASP A 78 26.77 -38.18 14.71
N ASN A 79 27.09 -39.22 15.48
CA ASN A 79 26.44 -39.52 16.75
C ASN A 79 27.41 -40.08 17.82
N ASN A 80 27.48 -39.40 18.97
CA ASN A 80 28.18 -39.82 20.18
C ASN A 80 27.45 -40.91 20.97
N HIS A 81 27.08 -42.03 20.31
CA HIS A 81 26.24 -43.14 20.84
C HIS A 81 24.87 -42.75 21.42
N ASN A 82 24.43 -41.49 21.30
CA ASN A 82 23.12 -41.04 21.77
C ASN A 82 22.02 -41.44 20.77
N TYR A 83 21.73 -42.73 20.71
CA TYR A 83 20.71 -43.28 19.82
C TYR A 83 19.30 -42.75 20.12
N ASN A 84 19.04 -42.22 21.32
CA ASN A 84 17.78 -41.54 21.66
C ASN A 84 17.65 -40.15 21.02
N GLN A 85 18.76 -39.41 20.86
CA GLN A 85 18.80 -38.15 20.11
C GLN A 85 18.64 -38.41 18.61
N LEU A 86 19.42 -39.36 18.06
CA LEU A 86 19.31 -39.78 16.67
C LEU A 86 17.89 -40.24 16.29
N LYS A 87 17.24 -40.97 17.19
CA LYS A 87 15.83 -41.38 17.05
C LYS A 87 14.90 -40.18 16.90
N ARG A 88 15.03 -39.15 17.75
CA ARG A 88 14.23 -37.91 17.63
C ARG A 88 14.52 -37.15 16.33
N GLN A 89 15.79 -37.08 15.92
CA GLN A 89 16.20 -36.43 14.66
C GLN A 89 15.65 -37.16 13.43
N LEU A 90 15.59 -38.50 13.43
CA LEU A 90 15.27 -39.29 12.24
C LEU A 90 13.82 -39.80 12.15
N MET A 91 13.08 -40.05 13.24
CA MET A 91 11.60 -40.25 13.22
C MET A 91 10.95 -40.39 14.61
N GLY A 92 9.75 -39.82 14.77
CA GLY A 92 9.00 -39.74 16.04
C GLY A 92 8.30 -41.00 16.57
N GLN A 93 8.82 -42.23 16.37
CA GLN A 93 8.21 -43.46 16.88
C GLN A 93 8.98 -44.13 18.03
N GLN A 94 8.26 -44.81 18.93
CA GLN A 94 8.83 -45.49 20.11
C GLN A 94 9.11 -46.99 19.86
N GLN A 95 10.13 -47.33 19.08
CA GLN A 95 10.71 -48.69 19.05
C GLN A 95 12.11 -48.75 19.65
N GLU A 96 12.50 -49.92 20.16
CA GLU A 96 13.79 -50.19 20.81
C GLU A 96 14.90 -50.47 19.77
N VAL A 97 16.10 -49.96 20.02
CA VAL A 97 17.21 -50.07 19.06
C VAL A 97 17.88 -51.44 19.15
N LYS A 98 17.90 -52.19 18.04
CA LYS A 98 18.66 -53.44 17.94
C LYS A 98 19.78 -53.31 16.92
N LEU A 99 20.97 -53.73 17.30
CA LEU A 99 22.17 -53.72 16.45
C LEU A 99 22.42 -55.13 15.94
N THR A 100 22.49 -55.29 14.62
CA THR A 100 22.84 -56.56 13.97
C THR A 100 24.11 -56.37 13.14
N GLU A 101 24.93 -57.42 13.04
CA GLU A 101 26.09 -57.41 12.15
C GLU A 101 25.64 -57.51 10.69
N LEU A 102 26.47 -57.07 9.76
CA LEU A 102 26.15 -57.13 8.33
C LEU A 102 26.37 -58.55 7.81
N SER A 103 25.42 -59.08 7.03
CA SER A 103 25.62 -60.30 6.25
C SER A 103 26.34 -59.99 4.94
N ASP A 104 26.78 -61.03 4.22
CA ASP A 104 27.34 -60.85 2.88
C ASP A 104 26.30 -60.31 1.86
N GLU A 105 25.01 -60.43 2.16
CA GLU A 105 23.91 -59.78 1.42
C GLU A 105 23.79 -58.27 1.70
N ASP A 106 24.32 -57.79 2.83
CA ASP A 106 24.39 -56.36 3.16
C ASP A 106 25.65 -55.69 2.57
N SER A 107 26.66 -56.44 2.12
CA SER A 107 27.79 -55.90 1.33
C SER A 107 27.34 -55.52 -0.08
N MET A 108 26.84 -54.31 -0.22
CA MET A 108 26.51 -53.70 -1.50
C MET A 108 27.55 -52.62 -1.83
N ALA A 109 28.65 -53.04 -2.46
CA ALA A 109 29.63 -52.12 -3.02
C ALA A 109 28.95 -51.18 -4.02
N LEU A 110 29.30 -49.89 -3.97
CA LEU A 110 28.80 -48.86 -4.88
C LEU A 110 29.67 -48.71 -6.13
N ASN A 111 30.77 -49.47 -6.22
CA ASN A 111 31.75 -49.43 -7.29
C ASN A 111 32.50 -50.78 -7.38
N ASP A 112 32.39 -51.48 -8.52
CA ASP A 112 33.07 -52.76 -8.77
C ASP A 112 34.59 -52.64 -9.00
N LYS A 113 35.14 -51.42 -9.08
CA LYS A 113 36.54 -51.18 -9.46
C LYS A 113 37.26 -50.34 -8.42
N GLY A 114 38.15 -50.97 -7.64
CA GLY A 114 38.96 -50.35 -6.59
C GLY A 114 40.00 -49.33 -7.08
N GLN A 115 39.54 -48.26 -7.71
CA GLN A 115 40.29 -47.04 -8.05
C GLN A 115 39.95 -45.94 -7.05
N ASP A 116 40.82 -44.93 -6.91
CA ASP A 116 40.55 -43.76 -6.07
C ASP A 116 39.34 -42.95 -6.60
N VAL A 117 38.18 -43.18 -6.00
CA VAL A 117 36.95 -42.47 -6.35
C VAL A 117 37.04 -41.03 -5.88
N ILE A 118 37.05 -40.07 -6.82
CA ILE A 118 36.83 -38.66 -6.52
C ILE A 118 35.41 -38.51 -5.94
N LEU A 119 35.32 -38.12 -4.68
CA LEU A 119 34.06 -37.87 -3.98
C LEU A 119 33.56 -36.46 -4.29
N ASN A 120 32.32 -36.34 -4.76
CA ASN A 120 31.61 -35.08 -4.91
C ASN A 120 30.52 -35.03 -3.81
N ALA A 121 30.73 -34.23 -2.76
CA ALA A 121 29.80 -34.12 -1.65
C ALA A 121 28.75 -33.03 -1.92
N MET A 122 27.49 -33.44 -2.07
CA MET A 122 26.36 -32.55 -2.33
C MET A 122 25.50 -32.42 -1.08
N ALA A 123 25.20 -31.20 -0.67
CA ALA A 123 24.33 -30.96 0.48
C ALA A 123 22.89 -31.39 0.17
N ALA A 124 22.22 -31.94 1.18
CA ALA A 124 20.81 -32.29 1.14
C ALA A 124 20.11 -31.92 2.44
N VAL A 125 18.77 -31.87 2.41
CA VAL A 125 17.92 -31.56 3.56
C VAL A 125 16.69 -32.47 3.60
N SER A 126 16.17 -32.72 4.81
CA SER A 126 14.85 -33.31 5.01
C SER A 126 13.77 -32.25 4.76
N TYR A 127 12.78 -32.55 3.93
CA TYR A 127 11.59 -31.71 3.73
C TYR A 127 10.41 -32.58 3.27
N GLN A 128 9.23 -32.44 3.90
CA GLN A 128 8.05 -33.31 3.69
C GLN A 128 8.26 -34.82 3.97
N LYS A 129 9.41 -35.20 4.56
CA LYS A 129 10.02 -36.56 4.65
C LYS A 129 10.87 -36.98 3.44
N ASP A 130 10.89 -36.21 2.37
CA ASP A 130 11.76 -36.42 1.21
C ASP A 130 13.16 -35.81 1.43
N THR A 131 14.14 -36.25 0.65
CA THR A 131 15.53 -35.74 0.69
C THR A 131 15.75 -34.86 -0.52
N LEU A 132 15.78 -33.55 -0.29
CA LEU A 132 16.02 -32.58 -1.35
C LEU A 132 17.51 -32.24 -1.39
N VAL A 133 18.17 -32.54 -2.51
CA VAL A 133 19.55 -32.12 -2.78
C VAL A 133 19.55 -30.64 -3.15
N LEU A 134 20.44 -29.87 -2.55
CA LEU A 134 20.49 -28.41 -2.68
C LEU A 134 21.40 -27.96 -3.82
N ASP A 135 20.95 -27.00 -4.62
CA ASP A 135 21.83 -26.28 -5.54
C ASP A 135 22.79 -25.32 -4.81
N GLU A 136 23.81 -24.84 -5.52
CA GLU A 136 24.84 -23.97 -4.95
C GLU A 136 24.26 -22.69 -4.33
N TYR A 137 23.23 -22.09 -4.95
CA TYR A 137 22.61 -20.86 -4.44
C TYR A 137 21.81 -21.12 -3.17
N GLN A 138 21.15 -22.27 -3.07
CA GLN A 138 20.47 -22.73 -1.85
C GLN A 138 21.49 -23.01 -0.72
N GLN A 139 22.62 -23.66 -1.02
CA GLN A 139 23.71 -23.90 -0.06
C GLN A 139 24.33 -22.57 0.44
N GLN A 140 24.66 -21.66 -0.48
CA GLN A 140 25.15 -20.30 -0.17
C GLN A 140 24.14 -19.51 0.68
N SER A 141 22.84 -19.76 0.54
CA SER A 141 21.78 -19.09 1.33
C SER A 141 21.77 -19.55 2.79
N LEU A 142 21.96 -20.84 3.06
CA LEU A 142 21.91 -21.40 4.42
C LEU A 142 23.02 -20.87 5.35
N VAL A 143 24.13 -20.39 4.78
CA VAL A 143 25.27 -19.84 5.55
C VAL A 143 25.21 -18.32 5.74
N GLN A 144 24.20 -17.62 5.21
CA GLN A 144 24.06 -16.18 5.39
C GLN A 144 23.59 -15.81 6.82
N GLU A 145 23.97 -14.60 7.25
CA GLU A 145 23.49 -13.99 8.49
C GLU A 145 22.28 -13.09 8.25
N ALA A 146 21.45 -12.92 9.29
CA ALA A 146 20.32 -11.99 9.30
C ALA A 146 20.79 -10.54 9.60
N PRO A 147 20.09 -9.48 9.13
CA PRO A 147 18.86 -9.52 8.35
C PRO A 147 19.06 -10.04 6.92
N LEU A 148 18.18 -10.94 6.47
CA LEU A 148 18.32 -11.63 5.19
C LEU A 148 17.03 -11.60 4.36
N LEU A 149 17.20 -11.33 3.08
CA LEU A 149 16.16 -11.37 2.07
C LEU A 149 16.52 -12.40 0.98
N LEU A 150 15.76 -13.49 0.91
CA LEU A 150 15.89 -14.56 -0.08
C LEU A 150 14.97 -14.27 -1.28
N SER A 151 15.54 -13.82 -2.40
CA SER A 151 14.79 -13.57 -3.63
C SER A 151 15.01 -14.69 -4.64
N GLY A 152 13.95 -15.17 -5.30
CA GLY A 152 14.12 -16.16 -6.36
C GLY A 152 12.82 -16.61 -7.02
N PRO A 153 12.90 -17.33 -8.15
CA PRO A 153 11.75 -17.67 -8.99
C PRO A 153 10.71 -18.59 -8.31
N PRO A 154 9.55 -18.83 -8.98
CA PRO A 154 8.62 -19.89 -8.62
C PRO A 154 9.34 -21.24 -8.66
N GLY A 155 9.18 -22.07 -7.64
CA GLY A 155 9.84 -23.39 -7.56
C GLY A 155 11.33 -23.39 -7.21
N ALA A 156 11.89 -22.26 -6.75
CA ALA A 156 13.31 -22.16 -6.37
C ALA A 156 13.69 -22.79 -5.01
N GLY A 157 12.75 -23.46 -4.32
CA GLY A 157 12.99 -24.03 -2.98
C GLY A 157 13.04 -23.01 -1.83
N LYS A 158 12.59 -21.76 -2.05
CA LYS A 158 12.61 -20.67 -1.04
C LYS A 158 12.15 -21.09 0.36
N THR A 159 10.96 -21.68 0.47
CA THR A 159 10.36 -22.17 1.72
C THR A 159 11.19 -23.28 2.38
N VAL A 160 11.81 -24.16 1.57
CA VAL A 160 12.70 -25.23 2.05
C VAL A 160 13.94 -24.62 2.71
N VAL A 161 14.58 -23.66 2.06
CA VAL A 161 15.72 -22.92 2.60
C VAL A 161 15.31 -22.20 3.89
N LEU A 162 14.19 -21.46 3.87
CA LEU A 162 13.71 -20.69 5.02
C LEU A 162 13.43 -21.56 6.27
N TYR A 163 12.73 -22.69 6.11
CA TYR A 163 12.51 -23.65 7.21
C TYR A 163 13.85 -24.23 7.74
N ASN A 164 14.80 -24.53 6.84
CA ASN A 164 16.11 -25.02 7.25
C ASN A 164 16.93 -23.97 7.99
N MET A 165 16.83 -22.68 7.63
CA MET A 165 17.46 -21.59 8.39
C MET A 165 16.86 -21.43 9.79
N MET A 166 15.53 -21.58 9.92
CA MET A 166 14.85 -21.60 11.23
C MET A 166 15.33 -22.78 12.10
N VAL A 167 15.46 -23.98 11.53
CA VAL A 167 16.03 -25.15 12.23
C VAL A 167 17.48 -24.90 12.66
N GLN A 168 18.31 -24.29 11.81
CA GLN A 168 19.66 -23.90 12.20
C GLN A 168 19.68 -22.84 13.31
N ALA A 169 18.77 -21.86 13.32
CA ALA A 169 18.67 -20.87 14.39
C ALA A 169 18.37 -21.54 15.75
N LEU A 170 17.41 -22.46 15.80
CA LEU A 170 17.12 -23.28 16.98
C LEU A 170 18.36 -24.05 17.46
N GLN A 171 19.11 -24.68 16.54
CA GLN A 171 20.34 -25.41 16.87
C GLN A 171 21.43 -24.48 17.43
N ARG A 172 21.60 -23.28 16.86
CA ARG A 172 22.55 -22.25 17.35
C ARG A 172 22.17 -21.81 18.76
N TYR A 173 20.90 -21.53 19.04
CA TYR A 173 20.39 -21.21 20.38
C TYR A 173 20.64 -22.35 21.39
N ALA A 174 20.28 -23.58 21.04
CA ALA A 174 20.50 -24.75 21.92
C ALA A 174 21.99 -24.97 22.24
N LYS A 175 22.87 -24.81 21.24
CA LYS A 175 24.33 -24.90 21.42
C LYS A 175 24.88 -23.77 22.30
N TYR A 176 24.40 -22.54 22.12
CA TYR A 176 24.81 -21.41 22.95
C TYR A 176 24.39 -21.59 24.41
N HIS A 177 23.15 -21.99 24.67
CA HIS A 177 22.64 -22.24 26.02
C HIS A 177 23.35 -23.42 26.70
N ALA A 178 23.72 -24.48 25.95
CA ALA A 178 24.49 -25.60 26.48
C ALA A 178 25.92 -25.24 26.91
N LEU A 179 26.47 -24.11 26.42
CA LEU A 179 27.78 -23.57 26.82
C LEU A 179 27.69 -22.54 27.95
N HIS A 180 26.50 -21.96 28.18
CA HIS A 180 26.26 -20.89 29.15
C HIS A 180 25.04 -21.24 30.01
N SER A 181 25.19 -22.25 30.88
CA SER A 181 24.11 -22.77 31.73
C SER A 181 23.50 -21.76 32.69
N ASP A 182 24.26 -20.71 33.02
CA ASP A 182 24.00 -19.83 34.17
C ASP A 182 23.26 -18.54 33.75
N LEU A 183 23.00 -18.36 32.45
CA LEU A 183 22.20 -17.26 31.92
C LEU A 183 20.70 -17.58 32.01
N PRO A 184 19.83 -16.56 32.27
CA PRO A 184 18.39 -16.78 32.32
C PRO A 184 17.80 -17.32 31.02
N LYS A 185 16.82 -18.24 31.13
CA LYS A 185 15.93 -18.62 30.01
C LYS A 185 14.96 -17.47 29.68
N ALA A 186 15.49 -16.45 29.02
CA ALA A 186 14.77 -15.26 28.56
C ALA A 186 15.03 -14.99 27.06
N ALA A 187 14.97 -16.04 26.25
CA ALA A 187 14.79 -15.93 24.81
C ALA A 187 13.29 -15.94 24.51
N GLY A 188 12.82 -14.99 23.69
CA GLY A 188 11.45 -15.03 23.16
C GLY A 188 11.28 -16.15 22.15
N ASP A 189 10.04 -16.49 21.81
CA ASP A 189 9.79 -17.56 20.83
C ASP A 189 10.31 -17.18 19.44
N ILE A 190 10.58 -18.20 18.62
CA ILE A 190 10.83 -18.04 17.19
C ILE A 190 9.49 -18.11 16.48
N ILE A 191 9.25 -17.24 15.51
CA ILE A 191 7.99 -17.19 14.75
C ILE A 191 8.23 -17.49 13.27
N PHE A 192 7.46 -18.43 12.73
CA PHE A 192 7.40 -18.74 11.30
C PHE A 192 6.06 -18.28 10.75
N VAL A 193 6.09 -17.40 9.77
CA VAL A 193 4.91 -16.72 9.22
C VAL A 193 4.76 -17.08 7.74
N SER A 194 3.57 -17.53 7.35
CA SER A 194 3.21 -17.72 5.93
C SER A 194 1.76 -17.28 5.71
N PRO A 195 1.39 -16.76 4.53
CA PRO A 195 -0.01 -16.55 4.17
C PRO A 195 -0.82 -17.86 3.99
N SER A 196 -0.17 -19.03 3.94
CA SER A 196 -0.84 -20.32 3.74
C SER A 196 -0.99 -21.12 5.03
N GLN A 197 -2.19 -21.19 5.60
CA GLN A 197 -2.49 -22.01 6.78
C GLN A 197 -2.17 -23.51 6.53
N LYS A 198 -2.45 -24.03 5.34
CA LYS A 198 -2.11 -25.41 4.93
C LYS A 198 -0.60 -25.69 4.94
N LEU A 199 0.24 -24.69 4.67
CA LEU A 199 1.69 -24.81 4.80
C LEU A 199 2.12 -24.72 6.28
N ILE A 200 1.52 -23.81 7.05
CA ILE A 200 1.70 -23.71 8.51
C ILE A 200 1.42 -25.07 9.19
N ASP A 201 0.25 -25.66 8.94
CA ASP A 201 -0.16 -26.97 9.49
C ASP A 201 0.83 -28.09 9.11
N ALA A 202 1.35 -28.06 7.88
CA ALA A 202 2.31 -29.04 7.39
C ALA A 202 3.69 -28.88 8.05
N LEU A 203 4.24 -27.66 8.11
CA LEU A 203 5.54 -27.38 8.71
C LEU A 203 5.54 -27.59 10.23
N GLU A 204 4.45 -27.23 10.92
CA GLU A 204 4.30 -27.49 12.35
C GLU A 204 4.35 -29.01 12.62
N GLY A 205 3.77 -29.82 11.75
CA GLY A 205 3.78 -31.30 11.85
C GLY A 205 5.15 -31.98 11.62
N TYR A 206 6.19 -31.25 11.21
CA TYR A 206 7.51 -31.83 10.91
C TYR A 206 8.34 -32.13 12.19
N PRO A 207 9.21 -33.15 12.17
CA PRO A 207 9.96 -33.57 13.35
C PRO A 207 11.23 -32.75 13.63
N GLU A 208 11.86 -32.11 12.63
CA GLU A 208 13.25 -31.61 12.77
C GLU A 208 13.35 -30.46 13.79
N HIS A 209 12.43 -29.49 13.75
CA HIS A 209 12.41 -28.41 14.75
C HIS A 209 12.06 -28.95 16.15
N ARG A 210 11.14 -29.92 16.24
CA ARG A 210 10.74 -30.58 17.51
C ARG A 210 11.85 -31.45 18.13
N ALA A 211 12.85 -31.84 17.34
CA ALA A 211 14.00 -32.61 17.82
C ALA A 211 15.05 -31.74 18.56
N VAL A 212 15.02 -30.41 18.40
CA VAL A 212 15.98 -29.50 19.03
C VAL A 212 15.59 -29.22 20.49
N MET A 213 16.27 -29.89 21.42
CA MET A 213 16.09 -29.68 22.86
C MET A 213 16.74 -28.36 23.33
N ASN A 214 16.15 -27.71 24.33
CA ASN A 214 16.66 -26.48 24.97
C ASN A 214 16.77 -25.23 24.06
N ALA A 215 16.03 -25.19 22.95
CA ALA A 215 15.80 -23.99 22.15
C ALA A 215 14.49 -23.27 22.58
N PRO A 216 14.22 -22.04 22.06
CA PRO A 216 12.90 -21.42 22.16
C PRO A 216 11.79 -22.27 21.52
N ALA A 217 10.51 -21.97 21.81
CA ALA A 217 9.43 -22.59 21.05
C ALA A 217 9.33 -21.99 19.64
N VAL A 218 8.62 -22.68 18.74
CA VAL A 218 8.31 -22.18 17.41
C VAL A 218 6.80 -21.93 17.30
N VAL A 219 6.43 -20.69 17.04
CA VAL A 219 5.06 -20.30 16.70
C VAL A 219 4.92 -20.32 15.17
N PHE A 220 4.21 -21.29 14.63
CA PHE A 220 3.83 -21.30 13.21
C PHE A 220 2.45 -20.64 13.07
N THR A 221 2.32 -19.58 12.28
CA THR A 221 1.06 -18.82 12.19
C THR A 221 0.87 -18.06 10.88
N THR A 222 -0.37 -17.68 10.58
CA THR A 222 -0.65 -16.61 9.61
C THR A 222 -0.73 -15.26 10.34
N TRP A 223 -0.68 -14.16 9.61
CA TRP A 223 -0.86 -12.83 10.22
C TRP A 223 -2.26 -12.65 10.84
N GLU A 224 -3.32 -13.18 10.20
CA GLU A 224 -4.67 -13.11 10.73
C GLU A 224 -4.86 -13.97 11.99
N SER A 225 -4.29 -15.19 11.99
CA SER A 225 -4.27 -16.08 13.15
C SER A 225 -3.52 -15.44 14.34
N LEU A 226 -2.46 -14.68 14.09
CA LEU A 226 -1.74 -13.94 15.13
C LEU A 226 -2.57 -12.75 15.66
N LEU A 227 -3.14 -11.92 14.78
CA LEU A 227 -4.00 -10.80 15.18
C LEU A 227 -5.20 -11.24 16.03
N THR A 228 -5.89 -12.31 15.61
CA THR A 228 -7.04 -12.86 16.35
C THR A 228 -6.66 -13.53 17.66
N THR A 229 -5.44 -14.09 17.76
CA THR A 229 -4.91 -14.61 19.04
C THR A 229 -4.62 -13.50 20.04
N HIS A 230 -4.11 -12.34 19.58
CA HIS A 230 -3.85 -11.19 20.46
C HIS A 230 -5.10 -10.36 20.80
N TYR A 231 -6.14 -10.41 19.96
CA TYR A 231 -7.39 -9.66 20.14
C TYR A 231 -8.63 -10.57 20.07
N PRO A 232 -8.80 -11.54 20.99
CA PRO A 232 -9.86 -12.56 20.91
C PRO A 232 -11.28 -12.00 20.99
N ASP A 233 -11.46 -10.81 21.56
CA ASP A 233 -12.76 -10.11 21.64
C ASP A 233 -13.14 -9.36 20.34
N LYS A 234 -12.23 -9.27 19.35
CA LYS A 234 -12.47 -8.59 18.07
C LYS A 234 -12.58 -9.58 16.92
N SER A 235 -13.52 -9.31 15.99
CA SER A 235 -13.74 -10.15 14.79
C SER A 235 -13.02 -9.58 13.56
N THR A 236 -12.55 -10.44 12.65
CA THR A 236 -11.97 -9.98 11.38
C THR A 236 -13.08 -9.54 10.40
N ILE A 237 -12.76 -8.55 9.55
CA ILE A 237 -13.65 -8.11 8.47
C ILE A 237 -13.89 -9.24 7.46
N ALA A 238 -15.02 -9.20 6.75
CA ALA A 238 -15.23 -10.06 5.58
C ALA A 238 -14.59 -9.44 4.32
N ASP A 239 -14.14 -10.27 3.36
CA ASP A 239 -13.44 -9.84 2.12
C ASP A 239 -14.12 -8.68 1.36
N HIS A 240 -15.45 -8.65 1.37
CA HIS A 240 -16.27 -7.66 0.68
C HIS A 240 -16.49 -6.37 1.48
N GLU A 241 -16.27 -6.39 2.80
CA GLU A 241 -16.66 -5.35 3.74
C GLU A 241 -15.89 -4.05 3.51
N PHE A 242 -14.57 -4.11 3.37
CA PHE A 242 -13.75 -2.96 2.96
C PHE A 242 -14.21 -2.41 1.60
N GLY A 243 -14.52 -3.30 0.66
CA GLY A 243 -14.97 -2.94 -0.68
C GLY A 243 -16.33 -2.22 -0.69
N ASP A 244 -17.27 -2.64 0.16
CA ASP A 244 -18.59 -2.02 0.29
C ASP A 244 -18.54 -0.72 1.10
N TRP A 245 -17.74 -0.65 2.17
CA TRP A 245 -17.43 0.59 2.88
C TRP A 245 -16.78 1.62 1.94
N LEU A 246 -15.83 1.20 1.10
CA LEU A 246 -15.18 2.08 0.14
C LEU A 246 -16.15 2.57 -0.94
N LYS A 247 -17.10 1.74 -1.41
CA LYS A 247 -18.13 2.18 -2.38
C LYS A 247 -18.98 3.34 -1.86
N LEU A 248 -19.23 3.41 -0.55
CA LEU A 248 -19.97 4.53 0.06
C LEU A 248 -19.14 5.82 0.09
N ASN A 249 -17.82 5.71 0.33
CA ASN A 249 -16.93 6.84 0.55
C ASN A 249 -16.21 7.35 -0.73
N MET A 250 -15.89 6.45 -1.66
CA MET A 250 -15.05 6.71 -2.84
C MET A 250 -15.37 5.73 -4.01
N PRO A 251 -16.59 5.75 -4.57
CA PRO A 251 -17.12 4.71 -5.49
C PRO A 251 -16.39 4.54 -6.84
N LYS A 252 -15.45 5.42 -7.21
CA LYS A 252 -14.70 5.34 -8.47
C LYS A 252 -13.36 4.56 -8.35
N GLU A 253 -12.87 4.26 -7.14
CA GLU A 253 -11.53 3.67 -6.94
C GLU A 253 -11.57 2.15 -6.68
N PRO A 254 -10.55 1.37 -7.08
CA PRO A 254 -10.53 -0.07 -6.86
C PRO A 254 -10.19 -0.44 -5.40
N ALA A 255 -11.03 -1.28 -4.79
CA ALA A 255 -10.90 -1.69 -3.37
C ALA A 255 -9.51 -2.22 -3.02
N ALA A 256 -9.04 -3.28 -3.66
CA ALA A 256 -7.73 -3.88 -3.38
C ALA A 256 -6.54 -2.91 -3.53
N VAL A 257 -6.65 -1.88 -4.37
CA VAL A 257 -5.62 -0.85 -4.50
C VAL A 257 -5.65 0.09 -3.30
N MET A 258 -6.82 0.63 -2.95
CA MET A 258 -6.99 1.50 -1.78
C MET A 258 -6.62 0.80 -0.46
N HIS A 259 -6.94 -0.49 -0.34
CA HIS A 259 -6.64 -1.32 0.83
C HIS A 259 -5.13 -1.49 1.02
N TYR A 260 -4.39 -1.77 -0.07
CA TYR A 260 -2.93 -1.84 -0.05
C TYR A 260 -2.28 -0.48 0.23
N GLU A 261 -2.82 0.61 -0.31
CA GLU A 261 -2.32 1.97 -0.04
C GLU A 261 -2.55 2.39 1.42
N PHE A 262 -3.63 1.93 2.08
CA PHE A 262 -3.80 2.09 3.53
C PHE A 262 -2.73 1.30 4.32
N SER A 263 -2.37 0.10 3.88
CA SER A 263 -1.30 -0.68 4.50
C SER A 263 0.08 -0.02 4.33
N LEU A 264 0.37 0.58 3.18
CA LEU A 264 1.58 1.40 2.97
C LEU A 264 1.63 2.61 3.93
N ILE A 265 0.49 3.26 4.17
CA ILE A 265 0.36 4.38 5.10
C ILE A 265 0.64 3.93 6.55
N MET A 266 0.13 2.76 6.96
CA MET A 266 0.46 2.13 8.25
C MET A 266 1.95 1.85 8.39
N ALA A 267 2.55 1.18 7.41
CA ALA A 267 3.89 0.64 7.49
C ALA A 267 5.01 1.70 7.46
N LEU A 268 4.79 2.79 6.71
CA LEU A 268 5.80 3.80 6.43
C LEU A 268 5.53 5.14 7.14
N GLY A 269 4.31 5.35 7.62
CA GLY A 269 3.81 6.66 8.03
C GLY A 269 3.54 7.58 6.84
N PHE A 270 2.66 8.56 7.03
CA PHE A 270 2.17 9.40 5.94
C PHE A 270 3.27 10.19 5.22
N GLU A 271 4.30 10.65 5.95
CA GLU A 271 5.34 11.52 5.39
C GLU A 271 6.35 10.78 4.50
N HIS A 272 6.55 9.48 4.71
CA HIS A 272 7.26 8.63 3.75
C HIS A 272 6.34 8.20 2.60
N TYR A 273 5.08 7.87 2.90
CA TYR A 273 4.07 7.55 1.87
C TYR A 273 3.92 8.65 0.82
N GLN A 274 3.94 9.94 1.22
CA GLN A 274 3.91 11.07 0.27
C GLN A 274 5.16 11.17 -0.63
N LYS A 275 6.31 10.63 -0.20
CA LYS A 275 7.59 10.67 -0.95
C LYS A 275 7.73 9.51 -1.94
N LEU A 276 6.82 8.54 -1.93
CA LEU A 276 6.85 7.37 -2.81
C LEU A 276 6.70 7.74 -4.28
N GLY A 277 7.58 7.20 -5.12
CA GLY A 277 7.55 7.42 -6.57
C GLY A 277 6.51 6.57 -7.31
N LEU A 278 6.40 6.78 -8.63
CA LEU A 278 5.47 6.10 -9.56
C LEU A 278 5.56 4.55 -9.57
N ARG A 279 6.56 3.98 -8.87
CA ARG A 279 6.77 2.54 -8.71
C ARG A 279 6.85 2.11 -7.24
N GLN A 280 6.15 2.85 -6.39
CA GLN A 280 6.01 2.60 -4.95
C GLN A 280 4.59 2.90 -4.41
N SER A 281 3.81 3.76 -5.08
CA SER A 281 2.38 3.98 -4.81
C SER A 281 1.62 4.18 -6.13
N ALA A 282 0.38 3.69 -6.20
CA ALA A 282 -0.54 3.88 -7.32
C ALA A 282 -1.01 5.35 -7.47
N TYR A 283 -0.81 6.16 -6.43
CA TYR A 283 -1.20 7.57 -6.35
C TYR A 283 0.01 8.50 -6.10
N ALA A 284 1.22 8.01 -6.34
CA ALA A 284 2.45 8.78 -6.31
C ALA A 284 2.37 10.07 -7.14
N GLY A 285 2.93 11.17 -6.61
CA GLY A 285 2.86 12.50 -7.21
C GLY A 285 1.48 13.18 -7.12
N GLN A 286 0.41 12.46 -6.75
CA GLN A 286 -0.94 13.01 -6.61
C GLN A 286 -1.18 13.47 -5.17
N THR A 287 -0.39 14.44 -4.68
CA THR A 287 -0.36 14.90 -3.28
C THR A 287 -1.75 15.20 -2.69
N ASN A 288 -2.64 15.82 -3.47
CA ASN A 288 -4.03 16.10 -3.06
C ASN A 288 -4.89 14.84 -2.92
N LYS A 289 -4.60 13.78 -3.69
CA LYS A 289 -5.27 12.48 -3.58
C LYS A 289 -4.67 11.65 -2.43
N GLN A 290 -3.35 11.63 -2.27
CA GLN A 290 -2.68 11.00 -1.12
C GLN A 290 -3.18 11.55 0.23
N LYS A 291 -3.38 12.87 0.35
CA LYS A 291 -4.02 13.49 1.53
C LYS A 291 -5.47 13.02 1.76
N LYS A 292 -6.26 12.82 0.69
CA LYS A 292 -7.63 12.27 0.80
C LYS A 292 -7.62 10.80 1.22
N ILE A 293 -6.69 10.00 0.69
CA ILE A 293 -6.49 8.59 1.05
C ILE A 293 -6.12 8.47 2.54
N PHE A 294 -5.21 9.29 3.05
CA PHE A 294 -4.86 9.33 4.47
C PHE A 294 -6.04 9.68 5.39
N ASN A 295 -6.90 10.62 4.98
CA ASN A 295 -8.11 10.96 5.72
C ASN A 295 -9.14 9.81 5.70
N LEU A 296 -9.29 9.10 4.57
CA LEU A 296 -10.15 7.90 4.49
C LEU A 296 -9.60 6.75 5.33
N TYR A 297 -8.28 6.54 5.34
CA TYR A 297 -7.61 5.55 6.19
C TYR A 297 -7.91 5.79 7.68
N LYS A 298 -7.89 7.06 8.14
CA LYS A 298 -8.30 7.41 9.51
C LYS A 298 -9.77 7.12 9.81
N LEU A 299 -10.67 7.39 8.85
CA LEU A 299 -12.09 7.05 8.98
C LEU A 299 -12.33 5.53 8.98
N TRP A 300 -11.50 4.76 8.29
CA TRP A 300 -11.53 3.30 8.29
C TRP A 300 -11.05 2.71 9.63
N LEU A 301 -9.95 3.23 10.19
CA LEU A 301 -9.50 2.83 11.54
C LEU A 301 -10.55 3.15 12.62
N ALA A 302 -11.19 4.32 12.55
CA ALA A 302 -12.29 4.66 13.46
C ALA A 302 -13.47 3.69 13.32
N TYR A 303 -13.88 3.38 12.08
CA TYR A 303 -14.93 2.39 11.81
C TYR A 303 -14.61 0.99 12.36
N LEU A 304 -13.36 0.54 12.24
CA LEU A 304 -12.92 -0.75 12.79
C LEU A 304 -13.00 -0.77 14.33
N ASP A 305 -12.66 0.33 15.01
CA ASP A 305 -12.73 0.38 16.47
C ASP A 305 -14.17 0.50 16.97
N ASP A 306 -14.98 1.38 16.37
CA ASP A 306 -16.43 1.52 16.62
C ASP A 306 -17.19 0.18 16.47
N MET A 307 -16.75 -0.67 15.54
CA MET A 307 -17.37 -1.97 15.24
C MET A 307 -16.73 -3.16 15.98
N GLY A 308 -15.67 -2.95 16.76
CA GLY A 308 -14.96 -4.05 17.43
C GLY A 308 -14.28 -5.04 16.46
N LYS A 309 -13.68 -4.53 15.39
CA LYS A 309 -13.13 -5.33 14.28
C LYS A 309 -11.62 -5.21 14.07
N LEU A 310 -11.09 -6.20 13.34
CA LEU A 310 -9.73 -6.28 12.84
C LEU A 310 -9.74 -6.31 11.31
N ASP A 311 -8.78 -5.63 10.70
CA ASP A 311 -8.50 -5.69 9.27
C ASP A 311 -7.01 -6.06 9.11
N PRO A 312 -6.66 -7.28 8.65
CA PRO A 312 -5.27 -7.69 8.50
C PRO A 312 -4.39 -6.73 7.68
N MET A 313 -4.97 -5.91 6.79
CA MET A 313 -4.22 -4.94 5.99
C MET A 313 -3.82 -3.66 6.75
N VAL A 314 -4.48 -3.31 7.86
CA VAL A 314 -4.19 -2.06 8.61
C VAL A 314 -4.10 -2.22 10.13
N SER A 315 -4.69 -3.27 10.70
CA SER A 315 -4.49 -3.61 12.11
C SER A 315 -3.02 -3.98 12.36
N THR A 316 -2.57 -3.71 13.57
CA THR A 316 -1.26 -4.09 14.12
C THR A 316 -1.43 -4.43 15.59
N ILE A 317 -0.43 -5.04 16.21
CA ILE A 317 -0.46 -5.41 17.63
C ILE A 317 0.21 -4.29 18.43
N VAL A 318 -0.53 -3.69 19.36
CA VAL A 318 -0.15 -2.47 20.10
C VAL A 318 0.08 -2.78 21.57
N GLY A 319 1.10 -2.15 22.18
CA GLY A 319 1.46 -2.36 23.59
C GLY A 319 2.31 -3.60 23.85
N VAL A 320 3.07 -4.05 22.86
CA VAL A 320 3.88 -5.30 22.87
C VAL A 320 5.37 -5.00 23.10
N ASP A 321 5.69 -3.87 23.75
CA ASP A 321 7.07 -3.37 23.97
C ASP A 321 7.98 -4.33 24.78
N THR A 322 7.42 -5.43 25.29
CA THR A 322 8.09 -6.48 26.07
C THR A 322 8.27 -7.82 25.34
N VAL A 323 7.61 -8.07 24.19
CA VAL A 323 7.69 -9.36 23.48
C VAL A 323 8.35 -9.20 22.13
N LYS A 324 9.68 -9.37 22.11
CA LYS A 324 10.43 -9.62 20.88
C LYS A 324 10.54 -11.12 20.62
N TYR A 325 10.55 -11.50 19.35
CA TYR A 325 10.83 -12.85 18.90
C TYR A 325 12.33 -13.06 18.73
N SER A 326 12.87 -14.20 19.19
CA SER A 326 14.31 -14.52 19.00
C SER A 326 14.66 -14.93 17.57
N GLY A 327 13.69 -14.98 16.67
CA GLY A 327 13.88 -15.15 15.24
C GLY A 327 12.56 -15.05 14.50
N VAL A 328 12.55 -14.38 13.35
CA VAL A 328 11.36 -14.11 12.55
C VAL A 328 11.60 -14.61 11.13
N PHE A 329 10.79 -15.58 10.69
CA PHE A 329 10.96 -16.27 9.41
C PHE A 329 9.69 -16.10 8.55
N CYS A 330 9.72 -15.19 7.57
CA CYS A 330 8.56 -14.85 6.74
C CYS A 330 8.60 -15.47 5.33
N ASP A 331 7.69 -16.40 5.07
CA ASP A 331 7.48 -17.08 3.79
C ASP A 331 6.53 -16.27 2.87
N GLU A 332 6.80 -16.31 1.56
CA GLU A 332 6.09 -15.55 0.50
C GLU A 332 5.79 -14.08 0.89
N ALA A 333 6.81 -13.38 1.42
CA ALA A 333 6.68 -12.08 2.06
C ALA A 333 6.12 -10.95 1.16
N GLN A 334 6.13 -11.10 -0.17
CA GLN A 334 5.45 -10.16 -1.08
C GLN A 334 3.91 -10.20 -0.98
N ASN A 335 3.35 -11.26 -0.39
CA ASN A 335 1.92 -11.44 -0.17
C ASN A 335 1.47 -11.07 1.25
N LEU A 336 2.41 -10.77 2.16
CA LEU A 336 2.08 -10.24 3.49
C LEU A 336 1.76 -8.73 3.39
N PRO A 337 0.81 -8.22 4.19
CA PRO A 337 0.55 -6.78 4.25
C PRO A 337 1.80 -6.00 4.68
N PRO A 338 2.08 -4.82 4.09
CA PRO A 338 3.11 -3.91 4.60
C PRO A 338 3.02 -3.65 6.12
N SER A 339 1.83 -3.56 6.70
CA SER A 339 1.62 -3.45 8.16
C SER A 339 2.18 -4.64 8.94
N ALA A 340 1.95 -5.86 8.46
CA ALA A 340 2.48 -7.09 9.06
C ALA A 340 4.01 -7.13 8.95
N LEU A 341 4.56 -6.82 7.78
CA LEU A 341 6.01 -6.75 7.56
C LEU A 341 6.67 -5.72 8.49
N ARG A 342 6.04 -4.56 8.68
CA ARG A 342 6.51 -3.52 9.63
C ARG A 342 6.61 -4.08 11.05
N PHE A 343 5.52 -4.67 11.56
CA PHE A 343 5.48 -5.31 12.88
C PHE A 343 6.60 -6.37 13.03
N PHE A 344 6.72 -7.28 12.06
CA PHE A 344 7.70 -8.38 12.11
C PHE A 344 9.16 -7.92 12.03
N ILE A 345 9.45 -6.79 11.39
CA ILE A 345 10.79 -6.18 11.35
C ILE A 345 11.13 -5.51 12.70
N GLU A 346 10.16 -4.86 13.34
CA GLU A 346 10.38 -4.16 14.63
C GLU A 346 10.49 -5.12 15.82
N HIS A 347 9.84 -6.28 15.77
CA HIS A 347 9.80 -7.25 16.87
C HIS A 347 10.82 -8.41 16.73
N ALA A 348 11.70 -8.39 15.72
CA ALA A 348 12.79 -9.36 15.60
C ALA A 348 13.98 -8.95 16.48
N ASP A 349 14.25 -9.70 17.56
CA ASP A 349 15.38 -9.40 18.44
C ASP A 349 16.73 -9.65 17.75
N ASN A 350 17.75 -8.88 18.14
CA ASN A 350 19.09 -8.93 17.55
C ASN A 350 19.10 -8.97 16.00
N GLN A 351 18.13 -8.27 15.39
CA GLN A 351 17.91 -8.19 13.95
C GLN A 351 17.74 -9.56 13.25
N GLN A 352 17.27 -10.59 13.97
CA GLN A 352 17.09 -11.97 13.47
C GLN A 352 15.84 -12.11 12.57
N PHE A 353 15.77 -11.30 11.52
CA PHE A 353 14.71 -11.33 10.51
C PHE A 353 15.21 -11.97 9.22
N VAL A 354 14.55 -13.05 8.79
CA VAL A 354 14.78 -13.72 7.51
C VAL A 354 13.45 -13.78 6.76
N SER A 355 13.45 -13.40 5.49
CA SER A 355 12.24 -13.46 4.66
C SER A 355 12.55 -13.96 3.26
N CYS A 356 11.58 -14.65 2.63
CA CYS A 356 11.69 -15.07 1.24
C CYS A 356 10.58 -14.46 0.38
N LEU A 357 10.87 -14.14 -0.88
CA LEU A 357 9.89 -13.59 -1.82
C LEU A 357 10.20 -13.80 -3.29
N ASP A 358 9.27 -13.39 -4.14
CA ASP A 358 9.46 -13.18 -5.57
C ASP A 358 8.69 -11.93 -6.04
N SER A 359 9.41 -10.89 -6.47
CA SER A 359 8.79 -9.65 -6.97
C SER A 359 7.98 -9.84 -8.26
N GLU A 360 8.27 -10.89 -9.04
CA GLU A 360 7.52 -11.19 -10.26
C GLU A 360 6.19 -11.90 -9.95
N GLN A 361 6.04 -12.47 -8.75
CA GLN A 361 4.80 -13.09 -8.28
C GLN A 361 3.85 -12.11 -7.56
N CYS A 362 4.26 -10.88 -7.29
CA CYS A 362 3.35 -9.93 -6.63
C CYS A 362 2.37 -9.32 -7.64
N LEU A 363 1.09 -9.70 -7.51
CA LEU A 363 -0.01 -9.24 -8.38
C LEU A 363 -0.80 -8.07 -7.75
N ILE A 364 -0.94 -8.06 -6.42
CA ILE A 364 -1.63 -6.98 -5.70
C ILE A 364 -0.88 -5.66 -5.87
N SER A 365 0.46 -5.68 -5.84
CA SER A 365 1.28 -4.47 -5.88
C SER A 365 2.66 -4.73 -6.48
N SER A 366 3.12 -3.90 -7.42
CA SER A 366 4.51 -3.99 -7.91
C SER A 366 5.53 -3.37 -6.95
N PHE A 367 5.12 -3.08 -5.71
CA PHE A 367 5.85 -2.24 -4.75
C PHE A 367 6.27 -2.98 -3.46
N GLY A 368 5.84 -4.24 -3.26
CA GLY A 368 6.12 -4.99 -2.03
C GLY A 368 7.63 -5.08 -1.72
N LEU A 369 8.44 -5.41 -2.73
CA LEU A 369 9.90 -5.50 -2.59
C LEU A 369 10.57 -4.16 -2.27
N SER A 370 10.15 -3.07 -2.90
CA SER A 370 10.75 -1.74 -2.66
C SER A 370 10.31 -1.15 -1.32
N CYS A 371 9.10 -1.46 -0.86
CA CYS A 371 8.64 -1.18 0.50
C CYS A 371 9.47 -1.96 1.54
N LEU A 372 9.62 -3.28 1.37
CA LEU A 372 10.39 -4.13 2.28
C LEU A 372 11.87 -3.73 2.36
N LYS A 373 12.54 -3.53 1.21
CA LYS A 373 13.93 -3.03 1.17
C LYS A 373 14.07 -1.67 1.87
N SER A 374 13.05 -0.80 1.81
CA SER A 374 13.05 0.48 2.55
C SER A 374 12.91 0.27 4.05
N MET A 375 11.98 -0.58 4.51
CA MET A 375 11.78 -0.81 5.95
C MET A 375 13.00 -1.47 6.61
N LEU A 376 13.60 -2.47 5.94
CA LEU A 376 14.84 -3.10 6.41
C LEU A 376 15.99 -2.10 6.52
N TYR A 377 16.14 -1.20 5.54
CA TYR A 377 17.16 -0.14 5.61
C TYR A 377 16.87 0.87 6.73
N THR A 378 15.61 1.27 6.94
CA THR A 378 15.22 2.21 8.00
C THR A 378 15.41 1.63 9.42
N VAL A 379 15.14 0.34 9.64
CA VAL A 379 15.21 -0.26 10.99
C VAL A 379 16.58 -0.89 11.29
N TYR A 380 17.28 -1.45 10.30
CA TYR A 380 18.55 -2.17 10.51
C TYR A 380 19.78 -1.49 9.89
N GLY A 381 19.61 -0.52 8.99
CA GLY A 381 20.71 0.17 8.27
C GLY A 381 21.41 -0.68 7.19
N LYS A 382 21.43 -2.01 7.34
CA LYS A 382 21.93 -2.98 6.35
C LYS A 382 21.10 -4.26 6.36
N PHE A 383 21.09 -4.97 5.25
CA PHE A 383 20.55 -6.33 5.11
C PHE A 383 21.26 -7.05 3.96
N THR A 384 21.27 -8.38 4.03
CA THR A 384 21.79 -9.26 2.96
C THR A 384 20.67 -9.56 1.97
N LEU A 385 20.95 -9.49 0.67
CA LEU A 385 20.06 -9.94 -0.40
C LEU A 385 20.73 -11.10 -1.13
N GLN A 386 20.17 -12.30 -1.01
CA GLN A 386 20.68 -13.51 -1.66
C GLN A 386 19.69 -13.98 -2.73
N HIS A 387 20.22 -14.36 -3.89
CA HIS A 387 19.42 -14.74 -5.05
C HIS A 387 19.49 -16.25 -5.31
N LEU A 388 18.34 -16.91 -5.34
CA LEU A 388 18.18 -18.25 -5.91
C LEU A 388 17.88 -18.11 -7.40
N LEU A 389 18.61 -18.79 -8.28
CA LEU A 389 18.49 -18.62 -9.74
C LEU A 389 17.81 -19.80 -10.47
N CYS A 390 17.79 -20.96 -9.84
CA CYS A 390 17.21 -22.18 -10.40
C CYS A 390 15.72 -22.32 -10.02
N THR A 391 14.95 -22.99 -10.88
CA THR A 391 13.63 -23.55 -10.54
C THR A 391 13.65 -25.07 -10.69
N TRP A 392 13.16 -25.74 -9.65
CA TRP A 392 12.97 -27.18 -9.62
C TRP A 392 11.53 -27.58 -10.01
N ARG A 393 10.65 -26.59 -10.27
CA ARG A 393 9.26 -26.78 -10.68
C ARG A 393 9.11 -26.84 -12.20
N CYS A 394 9.49 -25.75 -12.89
CA CYS A 394 9.13 -25.55 -14.29
C CYS A 394 10.12 -26.26 -15.23
N PRO A 395 9.66 -27.08 -16.18
CA PRO A 395 10.49 -27.62 -17.27
C PRO A 395 11.11 -26.52 -18.18
N PRO A 396 12.21 -26.80 -18.91
CA PRO A 396 12.88 -25.87 -19.84
C PRO A 396 11.98 -25.11 -20.81
N GLN A 397 11.05 -25.75 -21.52
CA GLN A 397 10.20 -25.04 -22.50
C GLN A 397 9.25 -24.03 -21.84
N ILE A 398 8.68 -24.42 -20.70
CA ILE A 398 7.80 -23.56 -19.89
C ILE A 398 8.62 -22.41 -19.27
N ALA A 399 9.85 -22.69 -18.84
CA ALA A 399 10.81 -21.70 -18.34
C ALA A 399 11.20 -20.68 -19.43
N GLN A 400 11.47 -21.12 -20.65
CA GLN A 400 11.81 -20.26 -21.79
C GLN A 400 10.68 -19.28 -22.12
N ALA A 401 9.45 -19.78 -22.24
CA ALA A 401 8.27 -18.94 -22.50
C ALA A 401 8.01 -17.96 -21.33
N ALA A 402 8.18 -18.40 -20.07
CA ALA A 402 8.05 -17.53 -18.90
C ALA A 402 9.14 -16.42 -18.86
N ASN A 403 10.36 -16.72 -19.31
CA ASN A 403 11.42 -15.71 -19.47
C ASN A 403 11.12 -14.73 -20.60
N HIS A 404 10.50 -15.17 -21.71
CA HIS A 404 10.13 -14.28 -22.82
C HIS A 404 9.12 -13.20 -22.37
N ILE A 405 8.09 -13.57 -21.60
CA ILE A 405 7.14 -12.61 -20.99
C ILE A 405 7.88 -11.56 -20.15
N MET A 406 8.89 -11.98 -19.37
CA MET A 406 9.67 -11.08 -18.52
C MET A 406 10.65 -10.20 -19.31
N GLN A 407 11.30 -10.73 -20.35
CA GLN A 407 12.15 -9.94 -21.25
C GLN A 407 11.33 -8.82 -21.92
N LEU A 408 10.20 -9.17 -22.53
CA LEU A 408 9.26 -8.23 -23.12
C LEU A 408 8.78 -7.17 -22.13
N LYS A 409 8.38 -7.59 -20.93
CA LYS A 409 7.96 -6.68 -19.84
C LYS A 409 9.04 -5.63 -19.53
N TYR A 410 10.30 -6.03 -19.39
CA TYR A 410 11.39 -5.10 -19.04
C TYR A 410 11.82 -4.20 -20.21
N GLN A 411 11.70 -4.68 -21.45
CA GLN A 411 11.92 -3.88 -22.68
C GLN A 411 10.86 -2.77 -22.82
N LEU A 412 9.58 -3.12 -22.72
CA LEU A 412 8.46 -2.16 -22.79
C LEU A 412 8.47 -1.13 -21.65
N ASP A 413 9.03 -1.52 -20.52
CA ASP A 413 9.25 -0.66 -19.36
C ASP A 413 10.43 0.32 -19.51
N GLY A 414 11.22 0.19 -20.59
CA GLY A 414 12.40 1.01 -20.86
C GLY A 414 13.58 0.72 -19.94
N LYS A 415 13.73 -0.54 -19.48
CA LYS A 415 14.74 -0.95 -18.49
C LYS A 415 15.34 -2.32 -18.76
N ASP A 416 16.19 -2.41 -19.78
CA ASP A 416 16.88 -3.63 -20.23
C ASP A 416 17.75 -4.34 -19.15
N LYS A 417 17.98 -3.72 -17.99
CA LYS A 417 18.89 -4.21 -16.93
C LYS A 417 18.37 -4.06 -15.49
N LYS A 418 17.05 -4.11 -15.23
CA LYS A 418 16.49 -4.01 -13.85
C LYS A 418 15.55 -5.14 -13.42
N ARG A 419 15.81 -6.38 -13.85
CA ARG A 419 15.25 -7.61 -13.25
C ARG A 419 16.12 -8.02 -12.04
N GLU A 420 15.51 -8.52 -10.96
CA GLU A 420 16.24 -8.93 -9.74
C GLU A 420 17.05 -10.23 -9.94
N TYR A 421 16.70 -11.05 -10.93
CA TYR A 421 17.47 -12.22 -11.38
C TYR A 421 17.34 -12.33 -12.89
N HIS A 422 18.46 -12.51 -13.62
CA HIS A 422 18.46 -12.38 -15.09
C HIS A 422 17.48 -13.34 -15.79
N GLU A 423 17.47 -14.60 -15.39
CA GLU A 423 16.75 -15.68 -16.06
C GLU A 423 16.25 -16.71 -15.04
N LEU A 424 15.04 -17.24 -15.25
CA LEU A 424 14.53 -18.40 -14.55
C LEU A 424 15.11 -19.64 -15.24
N LYS A 425 16.11 -20.28 -14.62
CA LYS A 425 16.79 -21.47 -15.17
C LYS A 425 16.12 -22.72 -14.66
N SER A 426 15.68 -23.63 -15.53
CA SER A 426 15.20 -24.93 -15.09
C SER A 426 16.38 -25.78 -14.58
N ALA A 427 16.18 -26.47 -13.46
CA ALA A 427 17.06 -27.52 -12.95
C ALA A 427 16.56 -28.93 -13.32
N ARG A 428 15.51 -29.02 -14.16
CA ARG A 428 14.91 -30.29 -14.61
C ARG A 428 15.52 -30.77 -15.91
N THR A 429 15.57 -32.10 -16.07
CA THR A 429 16.08 -32.78 -17.26
C THR A 429 15.00 -33.16 -18.26
N ASP A 430 13.72 -33.11 -17.88
CA ASP A 430 12.59 -33.24 -18.80
C ASP A 430 12.22 -31.88 -19.38
N GLU A 431 12.19 -31.76 -20.71
CA GLU A 431 11.90 -30.52 -21.47
C GLU A 431 10.53 -29.90 -21.15
N GLY A 432 9.56 -30.74 -20.75
CA GLY A 432 8.15 -30.39 -20.64
C GLY A 432 7.51 -30.10 -22.00
N TYR A 433 6.34 -29.45 -21.98
CA TYR A 433 5.61 -29.13 -23.20
C TYR A 433 4.88 -27.79 -23.16
N ILE A 434 4.88 -27.06 -24.28
CA ILE A 434 4.03 -25.87 -24.47
C ILE A 434 3.41 -25.78 -25.88
N SER A 435 2.11 -25.49 -25.96
CA SER A 435 1.42 -25.21 -27.24
C SER A 435 0.32 -24.15 -27.17
N LEU A 436 0.21 -23.37 -28.24
CA LEU A 436 -0.89 -22.46 -28.56
C LEU A 436 -2.02 -23.22 -29.24
N ILE A 437 -3.24 -23.15 -28.69
CA ILE A 437 -4.41 -23.91 -29.13
C ILE A 437 -5.55 -22.95 -29.50
N ASP A 438 -6.23 -23.18 -30.63
CA ASP A 438 -7.47 -22.50 -30.98
C ASP A 438 -8.73 -23.39 -30.84
N SER A 439 -9.89 -22.83 -31.19
CA SER A 439 -11.20 -23.49 -31.10
C SER A 439 -11.33 -24.78 -31.94
N THR A 440 -10.45 -25.02 -32.92
CA THR A 440 -10.46 -26.24 -33.74
C THR A 440 -9.81 -27.44 -33.05
N GLN A 441 -8.84 -27.20 -32.17
CA GLN A 441 -8.13 -28.26 -31.41
C GLN A 441 -8.52 -28.31 -29.92
N CYS A 442 -9.44 -27.45 -29.48
CA CYS A 442 -9.90 -27.39 -28.09
C CYS A 442 -10.48 -28.73 -27.57
N THR A 443 -11.06 -29.54 -28.45
CA THR A 443 -11.57 -30.90 -28.15
C THR A 443 -10.48 -31.89 -27.76
N ALA A 444 -9.26 -31.72 -28.27
CA ALA A 444 -8.13 -32.59 -27.95
C ALA A 444 -7.59 -32.39 -26.52
N LEU A 445 -7.99 -31.31 -25.85
CA LEU A 445 -7.66 -31.06 -24.44
C LEU A 445 -8.52 -31.87 -23.45
N TYR A 446 -9.60 -32.53 -23.89
CA TYR A 446 -10.54 -33.22 -22.99
C TYR A 446 -9.87 -34.32 -22.12
N PRO A 447 -8.98 -35.20 -22.63
CA PRO A 447 -8.29 -36.19 -21.78
C PRO A 447 -7.38 -35.56 -20.73
N ILE A 448 -6.93 -34.32 -20.97
CA ILE A 448 -6.07 -33.54 -20.09
C ILE A 448 -6.90 -32.88 -18.99
N THR A 449 -8.03 -32.25 -19.35
CA THR A 449 -8.90 -31.51 -18.42
C THR A 449 -9.78 -32.40 -17.53
N GLU A 450 -9.91 -33.68 -17.85
CA GLU A 450 -10.54 -34.68 -16.96
C GLU A 450 -9.70 -35.04 -15.72
N ARG A 451 -8.42 -34.66 -15.67
CA ARG A 451 -7.52 -34.84 -14.52
C ARG A 451 -7.60 -33.65 -13.56
N ALA A 452 -7.67 -33.89 -12.25
CA ALA A 452 -7.68 -32.81 -11.25
C ALA A 452 -6.36 -32.03 -11.19
N THR A 453 -5.25 -32.64 -11.62
CA THR A 453 -3.93 -32.00 -11.75
C THR A 453 -3.83 -31.03 -12.93
N THR A 454 -4.90 -30.83 -13.70
CA THR A 454 -5.04 -29.78 -14.72
C THR A 454 -5.88 -28.62 -14.20
N VAL A 455 -5.41 -27.38 -14.40
CA VAL A 455 -6.14 -26.14 -14.06
C VAL A 455 -6.34 -25.26 -15.30
N VAL A 456 -7.43 -24.50 -15.34
CA VAL A 456 -7.62 -23.40 -16.28
C VAL A 456 -7.40 -22.07 -15.55
N ILE A 457 -6.49 -21.23 -16.04
CA ILE A 457 -6.22 -19.90 -15.48
C ILE A 457 -6.83 -18.84 -16.40
N ALA A 458 -7.79 -18.06 -15.88
CA ALA A 458 -8.63 -17.15 -16.64
C ALA A 458 -8.75 -15.78 -15.94
N GLU A 459 -8.05 -14.77 -16.45
CA GLU A 459 -8.06 -13.42 -15.89
C GLU A 459 -9.40 -12.69 -16.14
N ASN A 460 -9.91 -12.00 -15.12
CA ASN A 460 -11.21 -11.29 -15.15
C ASN A 460 -12.40 -12.21 -15.52
N CYS A 461 -12.35 -13.50 -15.19
CA CYS A 461 -13.37 -14.46 -15.55
C CYS A 461 -14.73 -14.13 -14.90
N SER A 462 -15.71 -13.74 -15.72
CA SER A 462 -17.10 -13.60 -15.25
C SER A 462 -17.76 -14.99 -15.07
N PRO A 463 -18.79 -15.15 -14.22
CA PRO A 463 -19.52 -16.43 -14.09
C PRO A 463 -20.07 -16.97 -15.42
N VAL A 464 -20.41 -16.08 -16.36
CA VAL A 464 -20.86 -16.44 -17.72
C VAL A 464 -19.72 -16.93 -18.61
N GLU A 465 -18.48 -16.53 -18.34
CA GLU A 465 -17.29 -17.02 -19.05
C GLU A 465 -16.77 -18.32 -18.41
N ALA A 466 -16.76 -18.42 -17.07
CA ALA A 466 -16.46 -19.67 -16.37
C ALA A 466 -17.39 -20.80 -16.82
N GLU A 467 -18.68 -20.51 -17.01
CA GLU A 467 -19.66 -21.47 -17.55
C GLU A 467 -19.42 -21.84 -19.03
N LYS A 468 -18.78 -20.98 -19.83
CA LYS A 468 -18.30 -21.37 -21.18
C LYS A 468 -17.07 -22.25 -21.09
N ILE A 469 -16.10 -21.90 -20.24
CA ILE A 469 -14.91 -22.71 -19.98
C ILE A 469 -15.34 -24.13 -19.56
N ARG A 470 -16.28 -24.23 -18.60
CA ARG A 470 -16.86 -25.49 -18.13
C ARG A 470 -17.50 -26.31 -19.26
N LYS A 471 -18.27 -25.66 -20.15
CA LYS A 471 -18.94 -26.31 -21.29
C LYS A 471 -18.00 -26.70 -22.44
N ILE A 472 -16.93 -25.94 -22.65
CA ILE A 472 -15.94 -26.20 -23.70
C ILE A 472 -14.93 -27.22 -23.20
N LEU A 473 -14.19 -26.92 -22.14
CA LEU A 473 -13.10 -27.75 -21.61
C LEU A 473 -13.55 -28.85 -20.64
N LYS A 474 -14.84 -29.00 -20.35
CA LYS A 474 -15.40 -30.02 -19.44
C LYS A 474 -14.80 -30.02 -18.02
N THR A 475 -14.33 -28.88 -17.51
CA THR A 475 -13.76 -28.79 -16.17
C THR A 475 -14.28 -27.59 -15.39
N ALA A 476 -14.54 -27.80 -14.09
CA ALA A 476 -14.86 -26.74 -13.12
C ALA A 476 -13.60 -26.08 -12.50
N HIS A 477 -12.40 -26.60 -12.77
CA HIS A 477 -11.16 -26.16 -12.12
C HIS A 477 -10.61 -24.89 -12.78
N VAL A 478 -11.29 -23.77 -12.53
CA VAL A 478 -10.96 -22.44 -13.09
C VAL A 478 -10.51 -21.51 -11.97
N LEU A 479 -9.36 -20.87 -12.13
CA LEU A 479 -8.76 -19.91 -11.19
C LEU A 479 -8.33 -18.62 -11.92
N SER A 480 -8.15 -17.52 -11.18
CA SER A 480 -7.24 -16.44 -11.59
C SER A 480 -5.78 -16.80 -11.27
N ALA A 481 -4.82 -16.06 -11.83
CA ALA A 481 -3.41 -16.22 -11.48
C ALA A 481 -3.14 -15.93 -9.99
N GLN A 482 -3.96 -15.08 -9.34
CA GLN A 482 -3.90 -14.79 -7.91
C GLN A 482 -4.34 -16.00 -7.07
N GLU A 483 -5.44 -16.64 -7.42
CA GLU A 483 -5.95 -17.81 -6.69
C GLU A 483 -5.10 -19.06 -6.90
N ALA A 484 -4.33 -19.10 -8.00
CA ALA A 484 -3.35 -20.14 -8.29
C ALA A 484 -2.01 -19.98 -7.50
N ILE A 485 -1.77 -18.86 -6.81
CA ILE A 485 -0.60 -18.72 -5.92
C ILE A 485 -0.71 -19.74 -4.77
N GLY A 486 0.43 -20.35 -4.40
CA GLY A 486 0.49 -21.43 -3.40
C GLY A 486 0.11 -22.83 -3.92
N LEU A 487 -0.45 -22.93 -5.14
CA LEU A 487 -0.79 -24.19 -5.79
C LEU A 487 0.14 -24.51 -6.97
N ASP A 488 0.30 -25.80 -7.23
CA ASP A 488 1.10 -26.38 -8.31
C ASP A 488 0.24 -27.40 -9.08
N PHE A 489 0.46 -27.51 -10.40
CA PHE A 489 -0.36 -28.34 -11.29
C PHE A 489 0.51 -29.08 -12.30
N ASP A 490 0.11 -30.29 -12.72
CA ASP A 490 0.76 -30.98 -13.85
C ASP A 490 0.63 -30.12 -15.11
N THR A 491 -0.59 -29.63 -15.36
CA THR A 491 -0.95 -28.89 -16.55
C THR A 491 -1.66 -27.58 -16.22
N VAL A 492 -1.23 -26.50 -16.90
CA VAL A 492 -1.94 -25.21 -16.89
C VAL A 492 -2.52 -24.93 -18.27
N ILE A 493 -3.77 -24.45 -18.32
CA ILE A 493 -4.39 -23.90 -19.53
C ILE A 493 -4.65 -22.41 -19.32
N LEU A 494 -3.89 -21.53 -19.96
CA LEU A 494 -4.14 -20.09 -19.95
C LEU A 494 -5.31 -19.78 -20.90
N TRP A 495 -6.46 -19.35 -20.36
CA TRP A 495 -7.67 -19.07 -21.14
C TRP A 495 -7.72 -17.61 -21.61
N LYS A 496 -7.65 -17.42 -22.93
CA LYS A 496 -7.74 -16.12 -23.62
C LYS A 496 -6.88 -15.02 -22.98
N PRO A 497 -5.59 -15.28 -22.69
CA PRO A 497 -4.75 -14.39 -21.89
C PRO A 497 -4.56 -13.00 -22.52
N ILE A 498 -4.81 -12.83 -23.81
CA ILE A 498 -4.60 -11.58 -24.54
C ILE A 498 -5.92 -10.96 -24.96
N SER A 499 -6.86 -11.75 -25.49
CA SER A 499 -8.10 -11.22 -26.08
C SER A 499 -9.14 -10.80 -25.04
N SER A 500 -9.11 -11.41 -23.84
CA SER A 500 -9.94 -11.02 -22.68
C SER A 500 -9.33 -9.84 -21.89
N VAL A 501 -8.00 -9.83 -21.74
CA VAL A 501 -7.29 -8.85 -20.90
C VAL A 501 -7.09 -7.54 -21.66
N THR A 502 -8.02 -6.61 -21.46
CA THR A 502 -8.13 -5.35 -22.24
C THR A 502 -6.84 -4.52 -22.31
N CYS A 503 -5.97 -4.55 -21.29
CA CYS A 503 -4.70 -3.83 -21.33
C CYS A 503 -3.63 -4.52 -22.19
N LEU A 504 -3.54 -5.86 -22.18
CA LEU A 504 -2.62 -6.63 -23.06
C LEU A 504 -3.10 -6.63 -24.51
N LYS A 505 -4.42 -6.76 -24.71
CA LYS A 505 -5.09 -6.58 -26.01
C LYS A 505 -4.65 -5.31 -26.72
N LYS A 506 -4.67 -4.18 -25.99
CA LYS A 506 -4.31 -2.83 -26.45
C LYS A 506 -2.83 -2.47 -26.31
N LEU A 507 -1.99 -3.33 -25.73
CA LEU A 507 -0.57 -3.06 -25.56
C LEU A 507 0.12 -3.05 -26.93
N ASP A 508 0.75 -1.95 -27.29
CA ASP A 508 1.67 -1.92 -28.43
C ASP A 508 3.01 -2.52 -27.98
N LEU A 509 3.47 -3.55 -28.69
CA LEU A 509 4.71 -4.26 -28.37
C LEU A 509 5.94 -3.64 -29.05
N ASN A 510 5.74 -2.66 -29.94
CA ASN A 510 6.82 -1.93 -30.62
C ASN A 510 7.13 -0.57 -29.94
N ALA A 511 6.35 -0.15 -28.96
CA ALA A 511 6.45 1.16 -28.31
C ALA A 511 7.54 1.22 -27.20
N SER A 512 8.78 0.89 -27.57
CA SER A 512 9.96 0.79 -26.68
C SER A 512 10.47 2.13 -26.15
N SER A 513 9.67 2.84 -25.37
CA SER A 513 10.09 4.02 -24.58
C SER A 513 9.05 4.55 -23.58
N GLN A 514 7.76 4.20 -23.71
CA GLN A 514 6.70 4.88 -22.93
C GLN A 514 6.61 4.44 -21.45
N GLY A 515 7.16 3.27 -21.11
CA GLY A 515 7.08 2.70 -19.77
C GLY A 515 5.73 2.01 -19.49
N LEU A 516 5.75 0.95 -18.68
CA LEU A 516 4.52 0.20 -18.37
C LEU A 516 3.71 0.89 -17.27
N ASN A 517 2.39 1.02 -17.47
CA ASN A 517 1.48 1.38 -16.40
C ASN A 517 1.19 0.18 -15.48
N LEU A 518 0.72 0.46 -14.26
CA LEU A 518 0.50 -0.53 -13.21
C LEU A 518 -0.41 -1.70 -13.64
N ASN A 519 -1.42 -1.45 -14.50
CA ASN A 519 -2.33 -2.52 -14.95
C ASN A 519 -1.69 -3.40 -16.02
N GLN A 520 -0.87 -2.85 -16.91
CA GLN A 520 -0.07 -3.63 -17.87
C GLN A 520 0.98 -4.48 -17.14
N TRP A 521 1.67 -3.88 -16.14
CA TRP A 521 2.65 -4.59 -15.31
C TRP A 521 2.01 -5.75 -14.53
N ARG A 522 0.86 -5.53 -13.86
CA ARG A 522 0.11 -6.59 -13.17
C ARG A 522 -0.32 -7.70 -14.11
N ALA A 523 -0.81 -7.36 -15.31
CA ALA A 523 -1.24 -8.37 -16.28
C ALA A 523 -0.07 -9.22 -16.80
N LEU A 524 1.11 -8.62 -17.03
CA LEU A 524 2.33 -9.35 -17.39
C LEU A 524 2.82 -10.25 -16.24
N ASN A 525 2.74 -9.80 -14.99
CA ASN A 525 2.98 -10.66 -13.83
C ASN A 525 1.96 -11.81 -13.77
N ALA A 526 0.68 -11.57 -14.05
CA ALA A 526 -0.36 -12.62 -14.02
C ALA A 526 -0.10 -13.73 -15.05
N LEU A 527 0.31 -13.38 -16.29
CA LEU A 527 0.72 -14.37 -17.29
C LEU A 527 1.92 -15.22 -16.80
N TYR A 528 2.92 -14.57 -16.22
CA TYR A 528 4.10 -15.24 -15.67
C TYR A 528 3.77 -16.14 -14.48
N VAL A 529 2.98 -15.66 -13.52
CA VAL A 529 2.52 -16.42 -12.35
C VAL A 529 1.72 -17.64 -12.77
N GLY A 530 0.79 -17.49 -13.72
CA GLY A 530 -0.03 -18.59 -14.21
C GLY A 530 0.79 -19.64 -14.95
N LEU A 531 1.61 -19.23 -15.92
CA LEU A 531 2.46 -20.14 -16.69
C LEU A 531 3.43 -20.92 -15.80
N SER A 532 4.01 -20.27 -14.79
CA SER A 532 4.97 -20.86 -13.85
C SER A 532 4.36 -21.75 -12.74
N ARG A 533 3.08 -22.10 -12.83
CA ARG A 533 2.49 -23.21 -12.04
C ARG A 533 2.62 -24.59 -12.70
N ALA A 534 2.89 -24.64 -14.01
CA ALA A 534 2.95 -25.89 -14.76
C ALA A 534 4.20 -26.70 -14.43
N GLN A 535 4.00 -27.92 -13.94
CA GLN A 535 5.07 -28.89 -13.65
C GLN A 535 5.39 -29.82 -14.83
N LYS A 536 4.54 -29.92 -15.85
CA LYS A 536 4.78 -30.79 -17.02
C LYS A 536 4.42 -30.10 -18.33
N SER A 537 3.21 -29.53 -18.41
CA SER A 537 2.64 -29.07 -19.68
C SER A 537 1.90 -27.73 -19.54
N ALA A 538 1.98 -26.88 -20.56
CA ALA A 538 1.24 -25.61 -20.62
C ALA A 538 0.51 -25.47 -21.96
N PHE A 539 -0.76 -25.06 -21.92
CA PHE A 539 -1.53 -24.75 -23.12
C PHE A 539 -2.02 -23.31 -23.06
N ILE A 540 -1.89 -22.58 -24.16
CA ILE A 540 -2.41 -21.22 -24.30
C ILE A 540 -3.63 -21.31 -25.22
N TYR A 541 -4.83 -21.17 -24.68
CA TYR A 541 -6.04 -21.17 -25.48
C TYR A 541 -6.37 -19.74 -25.92
N GLU A 542 -6.34 -19.48 -27.22
CA GLU A 542 -6.63 -18.14 -27.77
C GLU A 542 -7.18 -18.23 -29.20
N ASP A 543 -8.09 -17.30 -29.57
CA ASP A 543 -8.69 -17.30 -30.92
C ASP A 543 -7.61 -17.05 -31.98
N LYS A 544 -7.66 -17.78 -33.12
CA LYS A 544 -6.66 -17.76 -34.20
C LYS A 544 -6.21 -16.35 -34.66
N TYR A 545 -7.09 -15.35 -34.62
CA TYR A 545 -6.77 -13.95 -34.93
C TYR A 545 -5.66 -13.33 -34.04
N TRP A 546 -5.47 -13.82 -32.81
CA TRP A 546 -4.47 -13.33 -31.87
C TRP A 546 -3.18 -14.16 -31.84
N HIS A 547 -3.05 -15.21 -32.67
CA HIS A 547 -1.93 -16.16 -32.57
C HIS A 547 -0.56 -15.51 -32.75
N ASP A 548 -0.42 -14.58 -33.71
CA ASP A 548 0.83 -13.85 -33.92
C ASP A 548 1.18 -12.97 -32.71
N LYS A 549 0.18 -12.36 -32.07
CA LYS A 549 0.37 -11.60 -30.83
C LYS A 549 0.67 -12.51 -29.64
N ALA A 550 0.15 -13.74 -29.61
CA ALA A 550 0.50 -14.73 -28.60
C ALA A 550 1.98 -15.13 -28.71
N LYS A 551 2.48 -15.38 -29.91
CA LYS A 551 3.93 -15.58 -30.12
C LYS A 551 4.78 -14.41 -29.63
N GLN A 552 4.34 -13.17 -29.85
CA GLN A 552 5.03 -11.98 -29.33
C GLN A 552 5.02 -11.86 -27.80
N PHE A 553 4.15 -12.57 -27.07
CA PHE A 553 4.17 -12.63 -25.59
C PHE A 553 4.90 -13.87 -25.04
N PHE A 554 4.83 -15.02 -25.71
CA PHE A 554 5.29 -16.31 -25.19
C PHE A 554 6.51 -16.90 -25.92
N GLY A 555 6.98 -16.24 -26.99
CA GLY A 555 8.03 -16.75 -27.89
C GLY A 555 7.49 -17.67 -28.98
N ASP A 556 8.39 -18.29 -29.74
CA ASP A 556 8.04 -19.26 -30.78
C ASP A 556 7.61 -20.61 -30.18
N ILE A 557 6.33 -20.68 -29.83
CA ILE A 557 5.64 -21.86 -29.31
C ILE A 557 4.92 -22.65 -30.41
N ASN A 558 4.78 -23.97 -30.22
CA ASN A 558 4.10 -24.87 -31.15
C ASN A 558 2.61 -24.52 -31.29
N ILE A 559 2.07 -24.49 -32.50
CA ILE A 559 0.64 -24.18 -32.75
C ILE A 559 -0.15 -25.47 -33.00
N ASN A 560 -1.30 -25.61 -32.35
CA ASN A 560 -2.30 -26.66 -32.57
C ASN A 560 -1.73 -28.09 -32.52
N GLN A 561 -0.77 -28.31 -31.62
CA GLN A 561 -0.18 -29.61 -31.31
C GLN A 561 -0.57 -30.02 -29.89
N PRO A 562 -1.72 -30.68 -29.69
CA PRO A 562 -2.11 -31.25 -28.41
C PRO A 562 -1.37 -32.58 -28.15
N SER A 563 -0.03 -32.57 -28.20
CA SER A 563 0.78 -33.79 -28.11
C SER A 563 1.11 -34.18 -26.67
N HIS A 564 0.31 -35.08 -26.11
CA HIS A 564 0.70 -35.95 -25.00
C HIS A 564 -0.07 -37.27 -25.05
N GLU A 565 0.62 -38.40 -24.89
CA GLU A 565 -0.04 -39.68 -24.60
C GLU A 565 -0.55 -39.68 -23.16
N VAL A 566 -1.77 -39.18 -22.98
CA VAL A 566 -2.45 -39.13 -21.69
C VAL A 566 -2.95 -40.52 -21.32
N THR A 567 -2.20 -41.25 -20.49
CA THR A 567 -2.65 -42.53 -19.92
C THR A 567 -4.03 -42.35 -19.26
N PRO A 568 -5.06 -43.12 -19.67
CA PRO A 568 -6.40 -42.99 -19.10
C PRO A 568 -6.41 -43.27 -17.59
N LEU A 569 -7.09 -42.42 -16.82
CA LEU A 569 -7.36 -42.71 -15.41
C LEU A 569 -8.54 -43.67 -15.30
N THR A 570 -8.46 -44.61 -14.34
CA THR A 570 -9.65 -45.38 -13.95
C THR A 570 -10.67 -44.47 -13.25
N PRO A 571 -11.98 -44.81 -13.27
CA PRO A 571 -13.01 -44.01 -12.60
C PRO A 571 -12.73 -43.77 -11.10
N ALA A 572 -12.16 -44.77 -10.42
CA ALA A 572 -11.78 -44.65 -9.01
C ALA A 572 -10.64 -43.64 -8.78
N GLN A 573 -9.59 -43.67 -9.61
CA GLN A 573 -8.50 -42.69 -9.55
C GLN A 573 -8.99 -41.28 -9.86
N LYS A 574 -9.89 -41.13 -10.86
CA LYS A 574 -10.49 -39.85 -11.22
C LYS A 574 -11.33 -39.28 -10.06
N TYR A 575 -12.19 -40.10 -9.45
CA TYR A 575 -12.99 -39.69 -8.29
C TYR A 575 -12.10 -39.25 -7.10
N GLN A 576 -11.07 -40.04 -6.77
CA GLN A 576 -10.14 -39.71 -5.68
C GLN A 576 -9.42 -38.38 -5.92
N GLN A 577 -8.84 -38.18 -7.11
CA GLN A 577 -8.15 -36.94 -7.47
C GLN A 577 -9.06 -35.70 -7.35
N TRP A 578 -10.30 -35.79 -7.84
CA TRP A 578 -11.25 -34.69 -7.75
C TRP A 578 -11.78 -34.46 -6.32
N GLN A 579 -11.88 -35.50 -5.50
CA GLN A 579 -12.19 -35.36 -4.07
C GLN A 579 -11.07 -34.63 -3.32
N ASP A 580 -9.81 -35.02 -3.53
CA ASP A 580 -8.67 -34.40 -2.83
C ASP A 580 -8.45 -32.94 -3.27
N MET A 581 -8.72 -32.62 -4.54
CA MET A 581 -8.69 -31.26 -5.06
C MET A 581 -9.85 -30.40 -4.51
N ALA A 582 -11.07 -30.92 -4.47
CA ALA A 582 -12.21 -30.23 -3.86
C ALA A 582 -11.99 -29.96 -2.37
N MET A 583 -11.40 -30.92 -1.65
CA MET A 583 -11.04 -30.75 -0.24
C MET A 583 -9.92 -29.73 -0.03
N THR A 584 -8.91 -29.71 -0.89
CA THR A 584 -7.86 -28.68 -0.90
C THR A 584 -8.46 -27.27 -1.00
N HIS A 585 -9.34 -27.04 -1.98
CA HIS A 585 -9.99 -25.74 -2.12
C HIS A 585 -10.93 -25.37 -0.97
N PHE A 586 -11.57 -26.35 -0.31
CA PHE A 586 -12.40 -26.09 0.87
C PHE A 586 -11.57 -25.63 2.08
N VAL A 587 -10.42 -26.28 2.35
CA VAL A 587 -9.50 -25.90 3.43
C VAL A 587 -8.87 -24.53 3.16
N GLU A 588 -8.51 -24.25 1.91
CA GLU A 588 -8.01 -22.94 1.47
C GLU A 588 -9.13 -21.89 1.28
N GLY A 589 -10.27 -22.03 1.95
CA GLY A 589 -11.36 -21.04 1.99
C GLY A 589 -12.20 -20.87 0.72
N ARG A 590 -11.78 -21.42 -0.42
CA ARG A 590 -12.44 -21.31 -1.75
C ARG A 590 -13.68 -22.22 -1.85
N GLN A 591 -14.62 -22.09 -0.91
CA GLN A 591 -15.80 -22.97 -0.76
C GLN A 591 -16.70 -23.01 -2.01
N ALA A 592 -16.80 -21.92 -2.76
CA ALA A 592 -17.59 -21.88 -4.00
C ALA A 592 -17.01 -22.83 -5.07
N LEU A 593 -15.69 -22.76 -5.31
CA LEU A 593 -14.99 -23.65 -6.23
C LEU A 593 -15.02 -25.11 -5.74
N ALA A 594 -14.84 -25.35 -4.44
CA ALA A 594 -14.96 -26.68 -3.86
C ALA A 594 -16.34 -27.31 -4.14
N ARG A 595 -17.43 -26.53 -3.97
CA ARG A 595 -18.80 -26.96 -4.34
C ARG A 595 -18.93 -27.23 -5.83
N GLU A 596 -18.42 -26.36 -6.70
CA GLU A 596 -18.47 -26.57 -8.15
C GLU A 596 -17.71 -27.82 -8.62
N ILE A 597 -16.54 -28.12 -8.03
CA ILE A 597 -15.81 -29.35 -8.33
C ILE A 597 -16.61 -30.59 -7.89
N MET A 598 -17.22 -30.57 -6.70
CA MET A 598 -18.07 -31.69 -6.24
C MET A 598 -19.30 -31.90 -7.13
N LEU A 599 -19.93 -30.80 -7.60
CA LEU A 599 -21.07 -30.84 -8.53
C LEU A 599 -20.69 -31.35 -9.93
N CYS A 600 -19.51 -30.99 -10.45
CA CYS A 600 -19.16 -31.23 -11.85
C CYS A 600 -18.29 -32.47 -12.10
N HIS A 601 -17.61 -33.00 -11.07
CA HIS A 601 -16.63 -34.09 -11.23
C HIS A 601 -16.83 -35.28 -10.27
N LEU A 602 -17.70 -35.15 -9.26
CA LEU A 602 -18.02 -36.22 -8.29
C LEU A 602 -19.50 -36.63 -8.31
N ASP A 603 -20.29 -36.07 -9.23
CA ASP A 603 -21.74 -36.29 -9.42
C ASP A 603 -22.59 -36.14 -8.13
N MET A 604 -22.10 -35.37 -7.15
CA MET A 604 -22.77 -35.18 -5.86
C MET A 604 -23.95 -34.19 -5.96
N THR A 605 -25.05 -34.47 -5.26
CA THR A 605 -26.16 -33.53 -5.12
C THR A 605 -25.83 -32.38 -4.17
N VAL A 606 -26.56 -31.27 -4.28
CA VAL A 606 -26.40 -30.09 -3.40
C VAL A 606 -26.56 -30.47 -1.93
N ASP A 607 -27.56 -31.29 -1.59
CA ASP A 607 -27.82 -31.72 -0.21
C ASP A 607 -26.69 -32.61 0.35
N GLU A 608 -26.10 -33.48 -0.47
CA GLU A 608 -24.94 -34.30 -0.08
C GLU A 608 -23.69 -33.44 0.12
N ILE A 609 -23.49 -32.42 -0.72
CA ILE A 609 -22.39 -31.46 -0.58
C ILE A 609 -22.58 -30.65 0.70
N ASP A 610 -23.75 -30.05 0.93
CA ASP A 610 -24.01 -29.27 2.14
C ASP A 610 -23.89 -30.13 3.41
N LYS A 611 -24.32 -31.39 3.38
CA LYS A 611 -24.10 -32.35 4.47
C LYS A 611 -22.62 -32.66 4.69
N LYS A 612 -21.85 -32.92 3.63
CA LYS A 612 -20.41 -33.20 3.69
C LYS A 612 -19.64 -32.00 4.24
N LEU A 613 -19.91 -30.79 3.74
CA LEU A 613 -19.29 -29.55 4.21
C LEU A 613 -19.69 -29.19 5.64
N GLN A 614 -20.92 -29.49 6.08
CA GLN A 614 -21.31 -29.34 7.49
C GLN A 614 -20.54 -30.29 8.42
N THR A 615 -20.31 -31.54 8.01
CA THR A 615 -19.46 -32.49 8.78
C THR A 615 -17.97 -32.15 8.78
N LEU A 616 -17.53 -31.25 7.88
CA LEU A 616 -16.14 -30.83 7.70
C LEU A 616 -15.82 -29.47 8.34
N LYS A 617 -16.76 -28.83 9.05
CA LYS A 617 -16.47 -27.64 9.84
C LYS A 617 -15.36 -27.96 10.87
N PRO A 618 -14.30 -27.14 10.96
CA PRO A 618 -13.26 -27.37 11.96
C PRO A 618 -13.86 -27.28 13.37
N LYS A 619 -13.38 -28.13 14.28
CA LYS A 619 -13.67 -27.96 15.71
C LYS A 619 -13.13 -26.61 16.15
N THR A 620 -13.99 -25.78 16.74
CA THR A 620 -13.58 -24.53 17.39
C THR A 620 -12.44 -24.82 18.38
N GLN A 621 -11.47 -23.90 18.44
CA GLN A 621 -10.20 -24.01 19.14
C GLN A 621 -10.25 -24.86 20.42
N ALA A 622 -9.44 -25.91 20.47
CA ALA A 622 -9.14 -26.58 21.74
C ALA A 622 -8.38 -25.58 22.63
N THR A 623 -8.91 -25.32 23.82
CA THR A 623 -8.35 -24.33 24.75
C THR A 623 -6.94 -24.72 25.19
N ILE A 624 -5.95 -23.91 24.80
CA ILE A 624 -4.60 -23.97 25.38
C ILE A 624 -4.72 -23.62 26.87
N PRO A 625 -4.07 -24.36 27.80
CA PRO A 625 -4.22 -24.11 29.22
C PRO A 625 -3.70 -22.72 29.64
N PRO A 626 -4.46 -21.92 30.40
CA PRO A 626 -4.00 -20.62 30.89
C PRO A 626 -2.90 -20.82 31.95
N ASN A 627 -1.65 -20.55 31.59
CA ASN A 627 -0.51 -20.82 32.46
C ASN A 627 -0.14 -19.58 33.31
N ARG A 628 -0.53 -19.61 34.59
CA ARG A 628 -0.02 -18.77 35.69
C ARG A 628 -0.14 -17.25 35.53
N ALA A 629 -1.34 -16.74 35.83
CA ALA A 629 -1.41 -15.49 36.58
C ALA A 629 -0.79 -15.68 37.99
N VAL A 630 -0.17 -14.64 38.55
CA VAL A 630 0.44 -14.67 39.89
C VAL A 630 -0.65 -14.58 40.96
N GLU A 631 -0.62 -15.47 41.96
CA GLU A 631 -1.54 -15.42 43.10
C GLU A 631 -1.25 -14.21 44.00
N THR A 632 -2.19 -13.27 44.08
CA THR A 632 -2.22 -12.23 45.13
C THR A 632 -3.40 -12.46 46.07
N VAL A 633 -3.09 -12.68 47.35
CA VAL A 633 -4.05 -13.11 48.38
C VAL A 633 -4.81 -11.91 48.97
N VAL A 634 -6.11 -11.79 48.70
CA VAL A 634 -7.06 -10.94 49.45
C VAL A 634 -8.39 -11.70 49.65
N SER A 635 -9.05 -11.48 50.79
CA SER A 635 -10.04 -12.42 51.32
C SER A 635 -11.47 -11.89 51.54
N SER A 636 -12.44 -12.71 51.12
CA SER A 636 -13.69 -13.06 51.84
C SER A 636 -14.97 -12.20 51.73
N LYS A 637 -16.09 -12.90 52.04
CA LYS A 637 -17.43 -12.44 52.51
C LYS A 637 -18.51 -12.01 51.49
N LYS A 638 -19.31 -13.03 51.12
CA LYS A 638 -20.80 -13.11 51.20
C LYS A 638 -21.58 -11.79 51.40
N HIS A 639 -22.64 -11.60 50.61
CA HIS A 639 -24.02 -11.88 51.07
C HIS A 639 -25.02 -11.97 49.90
N ALA A 640 -26.23 -12.48 50.17
CA ALA A 640 -27.33 -12.61 49.22
C ALA A 640 -28.68 -12.32 49.90
N LYS A 641 -29.65 -11.79 49.15
CA LYS A 641 -31.10 -11.90 49.43
C LYS A 641 -31.96 -11.61 48.18
N LYS A 642 -33.28 -11.63 48.35
CA LYS A 642 -34.31 -11.95 47.34
C LYS A 642 -35.60 -11.14 47.64
N LEU A 643 -36.67 -11.33 46.86
CA LEU A 643 -38.03 -10.73 46.92
C LEU A 643 -38.14 -9.35 46.23
N ASP A 644 -39.25 -8.94 45.58
CA ASP A 644 -40.41 -9.70 45.07
C ASP A 644 -41.20 -8.96 43.95
N LYS A 645 -42.20 -9.65 43.37
CA LYS A 645 -43.28 -9.17 42.47
C LYS A 645 -44.58 -8.91 43.29
N PRO A 646 -45.74 -8.33 42.81
CA PRO A 646 -46.43 -8.74 41.57
C PRO A 646 -47.47 -7.79 40.87
N THR A 647 -48.02 -8.31 39.74
CA THR A 647 -49.40 -8.19 39.16
C THR A 647 -50.15 -6.86 38.98
N ASN A 648 -50.69 -6.63 37.76
CA ASN A 648 -52.13 -6.93 37.49
C ASN A 648 -52.54 -6.97 35.99
N THR A 649 -53.64 -7.69 35.72
CA THR A 649 -54.44 -7.88 34.46
C THR A 649 -55.92 -8.12 34.90
N PRO A 650 -56.99 -8.34 34.06
CA PRO A 650 -57.11 -8.78 32.65
C PRO A 650 -57.78 -7.68 31.77
N ALA A 651 -58.80 -7.78 30.87
CA ALA A 651 -59.77 -8.79 30.40
C ALA A 651 -60.34 -8.44 28.99
N VAL A 652 -61.23 -9.29 28.42
CA VAL A 652 -61.80 -9.20 27.04
C VAL A 652 -63.28 -9.67 26.99
N PRO A 653 -64.15 -9.08 26.15
CA PRO A 653 -65.05 -9.82 25.24
C PRO A 653 -65.10 -9.19 23.81
N VAL A 654 -65.16 -9.84 22.63
CA VAL A 654 -65.87 -11.01 22.03
C VAL A 654 -67.19 -10.61 21.27
N VAL A 655 -67.31 -11.07 20.00
CA VAL A 655 -68.42 -10.99 18.99
C VAL A 655 -68.91 -9.59 18.51
N THR A 656 -69.46 -9.37 17.29
CA THR A 656 -69.90 -10.27 16.19
C THR A 656 -69.62 -9.68 14.77
N ASN A 657 -69.76 -10.47 13.70
CA ASN A 657 -69.62 -10.05 12.28
C ASN A 657 -70.81 -9.20 11.75
N VAL A 658 -70.58 -8.39 10.69
CA VAL A 658 -71.22 -8.55 9.34
C VAL A 658 -70.75 -7.47 8.32
N ASP A 659 -70.67 -7.90 7.05
CA ASP A 659 -70.62 -7.17 5.76
C ASP A 659 -69.41 -6.29 5.28
N LYS A 660 -68.86 -6.78 4.15
CA LYS A 660 -68.37 -6.09 2.93
C LYS A 660 -67.01 -5.36 2.91
N PRO A 661 -66.32 -5.33 1.74
CA PRO A 661 -64.88 -5.09 1.69
C PRO A 661 -64.48 -3.69 1.19
N LEU A 662 -63.59 -3.01 1.92
CA LEU A 662 -63.01 -1.73 1.49
C LEU A 662 -61.47 -1.68 1.59
N ARG A 663 -60.85 -1.50 0.41
CA ARG A 663 -59.57 -0.78 0.17
C ARG A 663 -58.40 -1.04 1.15
N ARG A 664 -57.57 -2.06 0.84
CA ARG A 664 -56.12 -1.96 1.14
C ARG A 664 -55.51 -0.83 0.29
N THR A 665 -54.93 0.17 0.92
CA THR A 665 -54.18 1.26 0.25
C THR A 665 -52.80 0.78 -0.20
N ARG A 666 -52.32 1.33 -1.32
CA ARG A 666 -51.07 0.92 -1.98
C ARG A 666 -49.84 1.67 -1.44
N ILE A 667 -49.06 1.02 -0.59
CA ILE A 667 -47.59 1.20 -0.53
C ILE A 667 -46.97 -0.23 -0.54
N ASP A 668 -45.69 -0.38 -0.89
CA ASP A 668 -44.93 -1.66 -0.97
C ASP A 668 -45.21 -2.60 -2.16
N ALA A 669 -45.47 -2.03 -3.34
CA ALA A 669 -45.42 -2.77 -4.61
C ALA A 669 -44.81 -1.95 -5.77
N ARG A 670 -43.55 -1.50 -5.64
CA ARG A 670 -42.87 -0.75 -6.72
C ARG A 670 -41.36 -0.94 -6.93
N PHE A 671 -40.73 -1.95 -6.33
CA PHE A 671 -39.32 -2.30 -6.57
C PHE A 671 -39.12 -3.79 -6.94
N ARG A 672 -39.63 -4.18 -8.11
CA ARG A 672 -39.22 -5.35 -8.92
C ARG A 672 -39.80 -5.20 -10.33
N SER A 673 -39.16 -5.83 -11.32
CA SER A 673 -39.54 -5.80 -12.75
C SER A 673 -39.43 -4.44 -13.47
N ARG A 674 -38.35 -4.27 -14.25
CA ARG A 674 -38.35 -3.55 -15.54
C ARG A 674 -37.44 -4.28 -16.53
N HIS A 675 -37.98 -5.23 -17.29
CA HIS A 675 -37.24 -5.84 -18.40
C HIS A 675 -36.88 -4.78 -19.46
N ARG A 676 -35.60 -4.72 -19.85
CA ARG A 676 -35.14 -3.95 -21.03
C ARG A 676 -35.62 -4.61 -22.34
N LYS A 677 -36.89 -4.43 -22.70
CA LYS A 677 -37.28 -4.50 -24.12
C LYS A 677 -36.72 -3.28 -24.83
N LYS A 678 -35.93 -3.48 -25.89
CA LYS A 678 -35.38 -2.40 -26.73
C LYS A 678 -36.55 -1.61 -27.36
N ARG A 679 -36.89 -0.45 -26.79
CA ARG A 679 -37.55 0.63 -27.54
C ARG A 679 -36.44 1.49 -28.12
N TYR A 680 -36.55 1.84 -29.40
CA TYR A 680 -35.78 2.93 -29.97
C TYR A 680 -36.22 4.21 -29.24
N LEU A 681 -35.33 4.80 -28.44
CA LEU A 681 -35.60 6.11 -27.85
C LEU A 681 -35.53 7.15 -28.97
N LYS A 682 -36.54 8.03 -29.02
CA LYS A 682 -36.40 9.30 -29.75
C LYS A 682 -35.23 10.07 -29.12
N VAL A 683 -34.44 10.73 -29.96
CA VAL A 683 -33.35 11.61 -29.50
C VAL A 683 -33.92 12.60 -28.47
N PRO A 684 -33.33 12.71 -27.27
CA PRO A 684 -33.85 13.56 -26.22
C PRO A 684 -33.65 15.04 -26.59
N ASP A 685 -34.70 15.83 -26.44
CA ASP A 685 -34.64 17.28 -26.59
C ASP A 685 -33.83 17.87 -25.42
N ILE A 686 -32.57 18.20 -25.70
CA ILE A 686 -31.60 18.64 -24.68
C ILE A 686 -31.95 20.00 -24.07
N SER A 687 -32.65 20.87 -24.82
CA SER A 687 -33.14 22.16 -24.30
C SER A 687 -34.08 21.95 -23.10
N LYS A 688 -34.85 20.86 -23.10
CA LYS A 688 -35.76 20.49 -22.01
C LYS A 688 -35.03 19.80 -20.83
N LEU A 689 -33.74 19.49 -20.95
CA LEU A 689 -32.91 18.97 -19.84
C LEU A 689 -32.12 20.10 -19.17
N ILE A 690 -31.68 21.10 -19.92
CA ILE A 690 -30.88 22.24 -19.43
C ILE A 690 -31.81 23.33 -18.87
N THR A 691 -32.48 23.00 -17.77
CA THR A 691 -33.32 23.93 -17.01
C THR A 691 -32.95 23.93 -15.53
N VAL A 692 -33.13 25.07 -14.87
CA VAL A 692 -32.75 25.27 -13.46
C VAL A 692 -33.43 24.26 -12.52
N GLU A 693 -34.71 23.94 -12.72
CA GLU A 693 -35.42 22.93 -11.91
C GLU A 693 -34.77 21.55 -11.97
N LYS A 694 -34.22 21.16 -13.12
CA LYS A 694 -33.62 19.85 -13.32
C LYS A 694 -32.20 19.82 -12.81
N LEU A 695 -31.37 20.77 -13.23
CA LEU A 695 -29.93 20.82 -12.92
C LEU A 695 -29.65 21.13 -11.44
N TYR A 696 -30.60 21.75 -10.73
CA TYR A 696 -30.59 21.82 -9.26
C TYR A 696 -30.54 20.44 -8.59
N THR A 697 -31.03 19.38 -9.26
CA THR A 697 -31.05 18.02 -8.72
C THR A 697 -29.91 17.17 -9.27
N LYS A 698 -29.31 16.34 -8.41
CA LYS A 698 -28.32 15.32 -8.84
C LYS A 698 -28.88 14.41 -9.94
N GLN A 699 -30.18 14.09 -9.91
CA GLN A 699 -30.81 13.27 -10.94
C GLN A 699 -30.86 13.99 -12.29
N GLY A 700 -31.22 15.29 -12.36
CA GLY A 700 -31.26 16.02 -13.62
C GLY A 700 -29.88 16.20 -14.28
N LEU A 701 -28.81 16.29 -13.48
CA LEU A 701 -27.43 16.23 -13.98
C LEU A 701 -27.08 14.84 -14.53
N ILE A 702 -27.54 13.76 -13.89
CA ILE A 702 -27.37 12.38 -14.39
C ILE A 702 -28.18 12.17 -15.67
N ASP A 703 -29.45 12.58 -15.71
CA ASP A 703 -30.32 12.49 -16.89
C ASP A 703 -29.70 13.21 -18.11
N LEU A 704 -29.01 14.33 -17.89
CA LEU A 704 -28.26 15.05 -18.92
C LEU A 704 -26.97 14.32 -19.33
N ASN A 705 -26.19 13.79 -18.37
CA ASN A 705 -24.99 13.01 -18.69
C ASN A 705 -25.34 11.75 -19.48
N ASP A 706 -26.37 11.00 -19.08
CA ASP A 706 -26.88 9.82 -19.77
C ASP A 706 -27.35 10.16 -21.20
N ALA A 707 -28.01 11.32 -21.38
CA ALA A 707 -28.40 11.81 -22.71
C ALA A 707 -27.18 12.17 -23.59
N LEU A 708 -26.16 12.80 -23.01
CA LEU A 708 -24.93 13.18 -23.72
C LEU A 708 -24.01 11.98 -24.02
N GLU A 709 -23.97 10.96 -23.17
CA GLU A 709 -23.23 9.72 -23.43
C GLU A 709 -23.95 8.84 -24.46
N ALA A 710 -25.29 8.86 -24.50
CA ALA A 710 -26.07 8.20 -25.54
C ALA A 710 -26.03 8.94 -26.90
N TYR A 711 -25.90 10.27 -26.90
CA TYR A 711 -25.92 11.10 -28.11
C TYR A 711 -24.88 12.25 -28.05
N PRO A 712 -23.56 11.96 -28.19
CA PRO A 712 -22.49 12.96 -27.98
C PRO A 712 -22.51 14.18 -28.92
N HIS A 713 -23.22 14.11 -30.05
CA HIS A 713 -23.40 15.27 -30.94
C HIS A 713 -24.25 16.38 -30.30
N LEU A 714 -25.17 16.04 -29.38
CA LEU A 714 -26.07 17.00 -28.72
C LEU A 714 -25.33 18.03 -27.86
N VAL A 715 -24.02 17.83 -27.56
CA VAL A 715 -23.20 18.86 -26.89
C VAL A 715 -23.17 20.16 -27.72
N LYS A 716 -23.23 20.08 -29.06
CA LYS A 716 -23.29 21.25 -29.95
C LYS A 716 -24.66 21.94 -29.94
N ASP A 717 -25.71 21.19 -29.62
CA ASP A 717 -27.09 21.71 -29.51
C ASP A 717 -27.36 22.37 -28.13
N ILE A 718 -26.36 22.38 -27.24
CA ILE A 718 -26.37 23.18 -26.02
C ILE A 718 -26.15 24.65 -26.40
N GLY A 719 -27.25 25.37 -26.57
CA GLY A 719 -27.28 26.80 -26.86
C GLY A 719 -27.11 27.70 -25.62
N THR A 720 -27.28 29.00 -25.83
CA THR A 720 -27.12 30.06 -24.82
C THR A 720 -28.08 29.96 -23.64
N ASN A 721 -29.12 29.13 -23.69
CA ASN A 721 -30.05 28.87 -22.58
C ASN A 721 -29.34 28.42 -21.29
N LEU A 722 -28.12 27.84 -21.42
CA LEU A 722 -27.21 27.55 -20.31
C LEU A 722 -26.94 28.80 -19.42
N PHE A 723 -27.03 29.98 -20.01
CA PHE A 723 -26.69 31.27 -19.42
C PHE A 723 -27.91 32.05 -18.90
N ASP A 724 -29.15 31.60 -19.15
CA ASP A 724 -30.38 32.32 -18.81
C ASP A 724 -30.49 32.59 -17.30
N ILE A 725 -30.16 33.82 -16.87
CA ILE A 725 -30.30 34.25 -15.48
C ILE A 725 -31.79 34.44 -15.17
N ARG A 726 -32.28 33.79 -14.11
CA ARG A 726 -33.68 33.97 -13.68
C ARG A 726 -33.90 35.31 -12.99
N PRO A 727 -34.99 36.04 -13.33
CA PRO A 727 -35.36 37.29 -12.66
C PRO A 727 -35.45 37.14 -11.14
N SER A 728 -35.10 38.22 -10.45
CA SER A 728 -35.15 38.32 -8.99
C SER A 728 -36.56 38.13 -8.44
N GLY A 729 -36.71 37.38 -7.35
CA GLY A 729 -37.99 37.16 -6.69
C GLY A 729 -37.91 36.18 -5.52
N ARG A 730 -39.05 35.86 -4.90
CA ARG A 730 -39.13 34.98 -3.71
C ARG A 730 -38.91 33.48 -3.99
N SER A 731 -38.27 33.13 -5.11
CA SER A 731 -37.98 31.75 -5.49
C SER A 731 -36.59 31.33 -5.01
N ARG A 732 -36.43 30.08 -4.56
CA ARG A 732 -35.09 29.50 -4.28
C ARG A 732 -34.17 29.46 -5.50
N TYR A 733 -34.71 29.73 -6.69
CA TYR A 733 -34.01 29.80 -7.98
C TYR A 733 -33.83 31.22 -8.53
N ALA A 734 -34.22 32.27 -7.79
CA ALA A 734 -33.97 33.65 -8.19
C ALA A 734 -32.48 33.91 -8.40
N ASP A 735 -32.15 34.75 -9.39
CA ASP A 735 -30.79 35.19 -9.69
C ASP A 735 -29.82 34.02 -9.98
N SER A 736 -30.35 32.92 -10.53
CA SER A 736 -29.56 31.73 -10.88
C SER A 736 -29.81 31.31 -12.32
N SER A 737 -28.73 30.96 -13.02
CA SER A 737 -28.73 30.37 -14.36
C SER A 737 -28.51 28.86 -14.28
N PRO A 738 -28.82 28.09 -15.36
CA PRO A 738 -28.41 26.70 -15.47
C PRO A 738 -26.92 26.49 -15.19
N LEU A 739 -26.04 27.34 -15.74
CA LEU A 739 -24.59 27.32 -15.52
C LEU A 739 -24.20 27.37 -14.03
N LEU A 740 -24.90 28.17 -13.22
CA LEU A 740 -24.61 28.25 -11.79
C LEU A 740 -24.83 26.90 -11.08
N TRP A 741 -25.80 26.10 -11.53
CA TRP A 741 -26.08 24.78 -10.95
C TRP A 741 -25.14 23.67 -11.46
N PHE A 742 -24.48 23.84 -12.62
CA PHE A 742 -23.31 23.02 -12.95
C PHE A 742 -22.13 23.33 -12.01
N THR A 743 -21.85 24.61 -11.77
CA THR A 743 -20.66 25.02 -11.00
C THR A 743 -20.82 24.88 -9.47
N ALA A 744 -22.04 24.74 -8.96
CA ALA A 744 -22.30 24.52 -7.54
C ALA A 744 -22.02 23.08 -7.04
N ASN A 745 -21.53 22.17 -7.89
CA ASN A 745 -21.35 20.75 -7.56
C ASN A 745 -20.22 20.12 -8.43
N PRO A 746 -19.22 19.42 -7.85
CA PRO A 746 -18.15 18.76 -8.62
C PRO A 746 -18.60 17.83 -9.75
N TYR A 747 -19.78 17.21 -9.67
CA TYR A 747 -20.32 16.41 -10.77
C TYR A 747 -20.82 17.27 -11.96
N GLY A 748 -21.34 18.46 -11.67
CA GLY A 748 -21.66 19.45 -12.68
C GLY A 748 -20.41 20.08 -13.30
N GLU A 749 -19.32 20.24 -12.54
CA GLU A 749 -18.01 20.64 -13.06
C GLU A 749 -17.42 19.58 -14.02
N GLU A 750 -17.43 18.29 -13.64
CA GLU A 750 -17.03 17.18 -14.53
C GLU A 750 -17.81 17.22 -15.86
N LEU A 751 -19.12 17.50 -15.80
CA LEU A 751 -19.99 17.57 -16.98
C LEU A 751 -19.78 18.87 -17.80
N LEU A 752 -19.52 20.00 -17.15
CA LEU A 752 -19.24 21.27 -17.81
C LEU A 752 -17.91 21.24 -18.58
N ILE A 753 -16.90 20.51 -18.10
CA ILE A 753 -15.66 20.27 -18.84
C ILE A 753 -15.96 19.51 -20.15
N LYS A 754 -16.72 18.40 -20.10
CA LYS A 754 -17.15 17.67 -21.32
C LYS A 754 -17.90 18.59 -22.29
N ILE A 755 -18.77 19.47 -21.79
CA ILE A 755 -19.58 20.39 -22.60
C ILE A 755 -18.68 21.44 -23.30
N LEU A 756 -17.75 22.05 -22.58
CA LEU A 756 -16.79 23.03 -23.14
C LEU A 756 -15.74 22.38 -24.07
N GLU A 757 -15.65 21.05 -24.11
CA GLU A 757 -14.81 20.30 -25.06
C GLU A 757 -15.55 19.99 -26.36
N GLY A 758 -16.81 19.55 -26.28
CA GLY A 758 -17.65 19.33 -27.47
C GLY A 758 -18.17 20.61 -28.11
N ASN A 759 -18.27 21.70 -27.33
CA ASN A 759 -18.78 23.01 -27.77
C ASN A 759 -17.97 24.18 -27.14
N PRO A 760 -16.76 24.48 -27.64
CA PRO A 760 -15.94 25.59 -27.15
C PRO A 760 -16.53 26.99 -27.37
N ASP A 761 -17.47 27.13 -28.31
CA ASP A 761 -18.10 28.42 -28.63
C ASP A 761 -18.97 28.94 -27.48
N LEU A 762 -19.42 28.08 -26.57
CA LEU A 762 -20.04 28.49 -25.30
C LEU A 762 -19.12 29.38 -24.46
N ALA A 763 -17.81 29.14 -24.42
CA ALA A 763 -16.87 30.01 -23.70
C ALA A 763 -16.66 31.36 -24.40
N LYS A 764 -16.69 31.39 -25.75
CA LYS A 764 -16.62 32.64 -26.54
C LYS A 764 -17.85 33.52 -26.33
N ASN A 765 -19.03 32.89 -26.24
CA ASN A 765 -20.32 33.56 -26.11
C ASN A 765 -20.71 33.90 -24.65
N MET A 766 -19.88 33.53 -23.66
CA MET A 766 -20.12 33.84 -22.25
C MET A 766 -19.89 35.33 -21.95
N SER A 767 -20.88 35.99 -21.34
CA SER A 767 -20.77 37.39 -20.91
C SER A 767 -20.20 37.53 -19.50
N VAL A 768 -19.66 38.71 -19.17
CA VAL A 768 -19.18 39.01 -17.81
C VAL A 768 -20.30 38.99 -16.78
N GLU A 769 -21.51 39.39 -17.18
CA GLU A 769 -22.70 39.30 -16.35
C GLU A 769 -23.00 37.85 -15.97
N VAL A 770 -23.07 36.93 -16.93
CA VAL A 770 -23.34 35.50 -16.70
C VAL A 770 -22.32 34.87 -15.75
N LEU A 771 -21.07 35.31 -15.80
CA LEU A 771 -20.00 34.83 -14.92
C LEU A 771 -20.05 35.48 -13.52
N CYS A 772 -20.40 36.77 -13.42
CA CYS A 772 -20.22 37.58 -12.21
C CYS A 772 -21.51 37.95 -11.46
N HIS A 773 -22.70 37.67 -12.02
CA HIS A 773 -23.99 38.03 -11.44
C HIS A 773 -24.14 37.42 -10.04
N PRO A 774 -24.31 38.24 -8.99
CA PRO A 774 -24.49 37.77 -7.62
C PRO A 774 -25.93 37.35 -7.38
N ARG A 775 -26.15 36.30 -6.59
CA ARG A 775 -27.48 35.99 -6.06
C ARG A 775 -27.92 37.03 -5.04
N SER A 776 -29.16 37.53 -5.13
CA SER A 776 -29.65 38.60 -4.27
C SER A 776 -29.82 38.18 -2.80
N SER A 777 -29.97 39.18 -1.93
CA SER A 777 -30.16 39.01 -0.49
C SER A 777 -31.37 38.15 -0.08
N MET A 778 -32.38 38.05 -0.95
CA MET A 778 -33.54 37.17 -0.80
C MET A 778 -33.18 35.68 -0.81
N THR A 779 -32.02 35.30 -1.36
CA THR A 779 -31.59 33.90 -1.49
C THR A 779 -30.96 33.32 -0.20
N GLY A 780 -31.02 34.08 0.91
CA GLY A 780 -30.62 33.65 2.24
C GLY A 780 -29.12 33.37 2.33
N ALA A 781 -28.75 32.18 2.78
CA ALA A 781 -27.35 31.75 2.83
C ALA A 781 -26.64 31.79 1.47
N ASN A 782 -27.36 31.80 0.34
CA ASN A 782 -26.79 31.83 -1.01
C ASN A 782 -26.54 33.25 -1.55
N GLU A 783 -26.78 34.31 -0.78
CA GLU A 783 -26.44 35.68 -1.20
C GLU A 783 -24.95 35.79 -1.58
N ASN A 784 -24.67 36.60 -2.61
CA ASN A 784 -23.34 36.84 -3.20
C ASN A 784 -22.64 35.60 -3.77
N VAL A 785 -23.32 34.47 -3.90
CA VAL A 785 -22.88 33.39 -4.80
C VAL A 785 -22.94 33.89 -6.25
N SER A 786 -21.94 33.55 -7.05
CA SER A 786 -21.88 33.78 -8.50
C SER A 786 -21.18 32.60 -9.18
N VAL A 787 -21.21 32.52 -10.51
CA VAL A 787 -20.52 31.45 -11.24
C VAL A 787 -19.00 31.54 -11.02
N LEU A 788 -18.45 32.77 -11.02
CA LEU A 788 -17.05 33.07 -10.68
C LEU A 788 -16.69 32.60 -9.26
N TYR A 789 -17.55 32.85 -8.27
CA TYR A 789 -17.35 32.40 -6.90
C TYR A 789 -17.31 30.86 -6.81
N CYS A 790 -18.30 30.18 -7.42
CA CYS A 790 -18.37 28.72 -7.38
C CYS A 790 -17.15 28.08 -8.03
N LEU A 791 -16.76 28.56 -9.21
CA LEU A 791 -15.60 28.05 -9.94
C LEU A 791 -14.27 28.35 -9.22
N ALA A 792 -14.12 29.52 -8.59
CA ALA A 792 -12.92 29.84 -7.81
C ALA A 792 -12.76 28.91 -6.59
N ALA A 793 -13.87 28.46 -5.99
CA ALA A 793 -13.87 27.64 -4.77
C ALA A 793 -13.39 26.18 -4.96
N THR A 794 -13.14 25.72 -6.19
CA THR A 794 -12.69 24.33 -6.44
C THR A 794 -11.52 24.26 -7.43
N GLU A 795 -10.70 23.20 -7.32
CA GLU A 795 -9.56 22.97 -8.22
C GLU A 795 -10.01 22.68 -9.67
N ASN A 796 -11.18 22.06 -9.86
CA ASN A 796 -11.75 21.82 -11.19
C ASN A 796 -12.37 23.08 -11.77
N GLY A 797 -13.08 23.86 -10.94
CA GLY A 797 -13.62 25.15 -11.31
C GLY A 797 -12.55 26.15 -11.74
N CYS A 798 -11.38 26.14 -11.09
CA CYS A 798 -10.23 26.93 -11.51
C CYS A 798 -9.73 26.52 -12.91
N LYS A 799 -9.69 25.22 -13.24
CA LYS A 799 -9.34 24.74 -14.60
C LYS A 799 -10.38 25.14 -15.64
N ILE A 800 -11.66 25.19 -15.25
CA ILE A 800 -12.75 25.71 -16.10
C ILE A 800 -12.56 27.21 -16.34
N LEU A 801 -12.23 28.02 -15.31
CA LEU A 801 -11.92 29.45 -15.47
C LEU A 801 -10.70 29.69 -16.35
N GLU A 802 -9.60 28.96 -16.13
CA GLU A 802 -8.39 29.00 -16.96
C GLU A 802 -8.72 28.72 -18.43
N LYS A 803 -9.52 27.69 -18.71
CA LYS A 803 -9.98 27.33 -20.06
C LYS A 803 -10.90 28.40 -20.66
N ILE A 804 -11.85 28.95 -19.88
CA ILE A 804 -12.74 30.03 -20.31
C ILE A 804 -11.93 31.28 -20.68
N PHE A 805 -11.00 31.73 -19.84
CA PHE A 805 -10.17 32.91 -20.11
C PHE A 805 -9.13 32.68 -21.21
N THR A 806 -8.72 31.44 -21.47
CA THR A 806 -7.90 31.07 -22.62
C THR A 806 -8.68 31.15 -23.94
N ILE A 807 -9.94 30.71 -23.95
CA ILE A 807 -10.81 30.77 -25.14
C ILE A 807 -11.38 32.18 -25.35
N ASN A 808 -11.59 32.94 -24.28
CA ASN A 808 -12.18 34.28 -24.28
C ASN A 808 -11.38 35.25 -23.37
N PRO A 809 -10.22 35.76 -23.82
CA PRO A 809 -9.40 36.68 -23.03
C PRO A 809 -10.10 38.02 -22.74
N GLU A 810 -11.00 38.46 -23.61
CA GLU A 810 -11.77 39.71 -23.43
C GLU A 810 -12.76 39.63 -22.25
N LEU A 811 -13.19 38.42 -21.87
CA LEU A 811 -13.99 38.20 -20.67
C LEU A 811 -13.17 38.45 -19.39
N ALA A 812 -11.91 38.00 -19.36
CA ALA A 812 -11.01 38.22 -18.23
C ALA A 812 -10.71 39.72 -18.01
N LYS A 813 -10.63 40.52 -19.08
CA LYS A 813 -10.44 41.98 -18.98
C LYS A 813 -11.61 42.71 -18.32
N LYS A 814 -12.83 42.17 -18.42
CA LYS A 814 -14.07 42.85 -18.02
C LYS A 814 -14.48 42.58 -16.57
N ILE A 815 -13.81 41.66 -15.89
CA ILE A 815 -14.06 41.38 -14.47
C ILE A 815 -13.51 42.55 -13.64
N SER A 816 -14.37 43.14 -12.81
CA SER A 816 -14.02 44.20 -11.84
C SER A 816 -13.56 43.59 -10.52
N ALA A 817 -12.81 44.35 -9.71
CA ALA A 817 -12.43 43.86 -8.39
C ALA A 817 -13.64 43.77 -7.46
N GLU A 818 -14.69 44.56 -7.67
CA GLU A 818 -15.94 44.43 -6.91
C GLU A 818 -16.52 43.02 -7.07
N ALA A 819 -16.64 42.52 -8.32
CA ALA A 819 -17.13 41.16 -8.59
C ALA A 819 -16.21 40.06 -8.07
N LEU A 820 -14.88 40.28 -8.12
CA LEU A 820 -13.87 39.34 -7.66
C LEU A 820 -13.79 39.27 -6.12
N CYS A 821 -13.96 40.42 -5.45
CA CYS A 821 -13.76 40.58 -4.00
C CYS A 821 -15.04 40.45 -3.18
N ARG A 822 -16.24 40.51 -3.81
CA ARG A 822 -17.55 40.48 -3.12
C ARG A 822 -17.64 39.33 -2.11
N TRP A 823 -17.74 39.69 -0.83
CA TRP A 823 -17.81 38.72 0.27
C TRP A 823 -19.19 38.10 0.40
N ARG A 824 -19.24 36.86 0.90
CA ARG A 824 -20.46 36.22 1.40
C ARG A 824 -20.86 36.81 2.76
N PRO A 825 -22.15 37.12 3.00
CA PRO A 825 -22.61 37.68 4.28
C PRO A 825 -22.59 36.64 5.41
N GLU A 826 -22.71 37.07 6.67
CA GLU A 826 -22.70 36.20 7.87
C GLU A 826 -23.70 35.04 7.80
N LYS A 827 -24.89 35.27 7.24
CA LYS A 827 -25.92 34.23 7.03
C LYS A 827 -25.52 33.10 6.09
N ALA A 828 -24.34 33.16 5.45
CA ALA A 828 -23.73 32.05 4.72
C ALA A 828 -23.05 31.02 5.65
N GLY A 829 -23.01 31.24 6.97
CA GLY A 829 -22.43 30.31 7.94
C GLY A 829 -20.94 30.09 7.70
N LEU A 830 -20.51 28.83 7.59
CA LEU A 830 -19.10 28.45 7.37
C LEU A 830 -18.47 28.96 6.05
N ALA A 831 -19.25 29.65 5.20
CA ALA A 831 -18.78 30.32 4.00
C ALA A 831 -18.77 31.86 4.11
N MET A 832 -19.12 32.44 5.27
CA MET A 832 -19.10 33.90 5.48
C MET A 832 -17.71 34.50 5.19
N HIS A 833 -17.68 35.76 4.75
CA HIS A 833 -16.48 36.54 4.43
C HIS A 833 -15.58 36.01 3.30
N THR A 834 -15.81 34.78 2.80
CA THR A 834 -15.14 34.27 1.60
C THR A 834 -15.57 35.05 0.34
N SER A 835 -14.69 35.11 -0.66
CA SER A 835 -14.93 35.70 -1.99
C SER A 835 -14.19 34.91 -3.07
N ALA A 836 -14.46 35.19 -4.35
CA ALA A 836 -13.72 34.56 -5.44
C ALA A 836 -12.22 34.84 -5.35
N PHE A 837 -11.82 36.08 -5.00
CA PHE A 837 -10.44 36.47 -4.74
C PHE A 837 -9.78 35.55 -3.70
N TYR A 838 -10.39 35.40 -2.52
CA TYR A 838 -9.89 34.53 -1.46
C TYR A 838 -9.66 33.10 -1.97
N TRP A 839 -10.66 32.50 -2.62
CA TRP A 839 -10.57 31.13 -3.10
C TRP A 839 -9.47 30.94 -4.15
N LEU A 840 -9.28 31.90 -5.07
CA LEU A 840 -8.16 31.87 -6.02
C LEU A 840 -6.78 31.94 -5.33
N THR A 841 -6.65 32.61 -4.18
CA THR A 841 -5.37 32.59 -3.44
C THR A 841 -5.06 31.24 -2.78
N CYS A 842 -6.06 30.39 -2.55
CA CYS A 842 -5.93 29.17 -1.74
C CYS A 842 -5.34 27.95 -2.48
N THR A 843 -5.23 27.96 -3.81
CA THR A 843 -4.77 26.79 -4.59
C THR A 843 -3.81 27.17 -5.72
N PHE A 844 -2.90 26.26 -6.09
CA PHE A 844 -1.93 26.53 -7.17
C PHE A 844 -2.59 26.90 -8.51
N VAL A 845 -3.70 26.23 -8.87
CA VAL A 845 -4.48 26.53 -10.08
C VAL A 845 -5.23 27.85 -9.93
N GLY A 846 -5.78 28.15 -8.75
CA GLY A 846 -6.34 29.46 -8.45
C GLY A 846 -5.33 30.59 -8.64
N LEU A 847 -4.06 30.36 -8.30
CA LEU A 847 -2.95 31.29 -8.55
C LEU A 847 -2.54 31.36 -10.04
N GLU A 848 -2.82 30.36 -10.88
CA GLU A 848 -2.76 30.53 -12.36
C GLU A 848 -3.88 31.48 -12.82
N VAL A 849 -5.12 31.20 -12.45
CA VAL A 849 -6.29 32.02 -12.82
C VAL A 849 -6.12 33.47 -12.36
N LEU A 850 -5.66 33.70 -11.13
CA LEU A 850 -5.38 35.04 -10.62
C LEU A 850 -4.22 35.72 -11.37
N SER A 851 -3.21 34.97 -11.83
CA SER A 851 -2.13 35.52 -12.66
C SER A 851 -2.63 35.90 -14.06
N ILE A 852 -3.58 35.15 -14.63
CA ILE A 852 -4.26 35.46 -15.89
C ILE A 852 -5.11 36.73 -15.73
N LEU A 853 -5.95 36.80 -14.68
CA LEU A 853 -6.78 37.96 -14.38
C LEU A 853 -5.93 39.24 -14.22
N LEU A 854 -4.91 39.21 -13.35
CA LEU A 854 -4.00 40.35 -13.14
C LEU A 854 -3.12 40.69 -14.36
N LYS A 855 -3.09 39.84 -15.40
CA LYS A 855 -2.42 40.11 -16.69
C LYS A 855 -3.40 40.68 -17.72
N ALA A 856 -4.66 40.26 -17.70
CA ALA A 856 -5.71 40.73 -18.61
C ALA A 856 -6.28 42.09 -18.15
N ASN A 857 -6.57 42.24 -16.86
CA ASN A 857 -6.96 43.50 -16.22
C ASN A 857 -5.93 43.84 -15.11
N PRO A 858 -4.92 44.68 -15.40
CA PRO A 858 -3.95 45.14 -14.39
C PRO A 858 -4.58 45.99 -13.28
N ASP A 859 -5.65 46.72 -13.56
CA ASP A 859 -6.26 47.69 -12.63
C ASP A 859 -6.94 47.01 -11.43
N LEU A 860 -7.26 45.72 -11.54
CA LEU A 860 -7.62 44.86 -10.39
C LEU A 860 -6.62 45.00 -9.23
N ALA A 861 -5.32 45.18 -9.49
CA ALA A 861 -4.32 45.36 -8.44
C ALA A 861 -4.46 46.70 -7.69
N ASN A 862 -5.00 47.73 -8.34
CA ASN A 862 -5.29 49.04 -7.76
C ASN A 862 -6.61 49.04 -6.98
N GLU A 863 -7.60 48.28 -7.44
CA GLU A 863 -8.93 48.20 -6.82
C GLU A 863 -9.01 47.21 -5.63
N ILE A 864 -8.14 46.20 -5.54
CA ILE A 864 -8.03 45.34 -4.36
C ILE A 864 -7.54 46.16 -3.17
N SER A 865 -8.31 46.19 -2.08
CA SER A 865 -7.98 46.87 -0.82
C SER A 865 -7.24 45.96 0.17
N ALA A 866 -6.49 46.54 1.12
CA ALA A 866 -5.83 45.74 2.14
C ALA A 866 -6.84 45.07 3.09
N LYS A 867 -8.01 45.68 3.31
CA LYS A 867 -9.13 45.05 4.03
C LYS A 867 -9.54 43.72 3.39
N THR A 868 -9.62 43.64 2.06
CA THR A 868 -9.90 42.36 1.36
C THR A 868 -8.73 41.38 1.45
N LEU A 869 -7.50 41.90 1.43
CA LEU A 869 -6.29 41.09 1.49
C LEU A 869 -6.10 40.44 2.88
N CYS A 870 -6.37 41.19 3.95
CA CYS A 870 -6.10 40.79 5.34
C CYS A 870 -7.30 40.15 6.06
N LEU A 871 -8.52 40.22 5.52
CA LEU A 871 -9.74 39.70 6.17
C LEU A 871 -9.58 38.23 6.60
N VAL A 872 -9.54 38.02 7.92
CA VAL A 872 -9.41 36.71 8.56
C VAL A 872 -10.76 36.01 8.61
N LEU A 873 -10.80 34.74 8.20
CA LEU A 873 -11.98 33.89 8.23
C LEU A 873 -12.18 33.18 9.58
N THR A 874 -12.55 33.92 10.63
CA THR A 874 -12.68 33.39 12.01
C THR A 874 -13.79 32.36 12.23
N LYS A 875 -14.65 32.09 11.24
CA LYS A 875 -15.76 31.11 11.31
C LYS A 875 -15.94 30.34 9.99
N ALA A 876 -14.87 29.71 9.52
CA ALA A 876 -14.88 28.91 8.29
C ALA A 876 -14.70 27.40 8.56
N LEU A 877 -14.68 26.59 7.50
CA LEU A 877 -14.30 25.17 7.57
C LEU A 877 -12.88 25.02 8.19
N PRO A 878 -12.56 23.93 8.92
CA PRO A 878 -11.30 23.83 9.67
C PRO A 878 -9.99 23.97 8.86
N LEU A 879 -10.01 23.81 7.54
CA LEU A 879 -8.83 24.05 6.68
C LEU A 879 -8.65 25.53 6.28
N HIS A 880 -9.67 26.36 6.52
CA HIS A 880 -9.79 27.75 6.09
C HIS A 880 -10.02 28.73 7.24
N VAL A 881 -10.39 28.23 8.43
CA VAL A 881 -10.48 29.07 9.63
C VAL A 881 -9.12 29.74 9.89
N ASP A 882 -9.18 30.99 10.31
CA ASP A 882 -8.02 31.85 10.57
C ASP A 882 -7.09 32.10 9.38
N ASN A 883 -7.50 31.80 8.15
CA ASN A 883 -6.79 32.24 6.94
C ASN A 883 -7.27 33.63 6.50
N SER A 884 -6.36 34.41 5.94
CA SER A 884 -6.63 35.57 5.09
C SER A 884 -6.10 35.34 3.67
N ALA A 885 -6.47 36.17 2.70
CA ALA A 885 -5.91 36.09 1.35
C ALA A 885 -4.40 36.41 1.32
N LEU A 886 -3.94 37.29 2.23
CA LEU A 886 -2.53 37.61 2.46
C LEU A 886 -1.75 36.38 2.94
N TYR A 887 -2.29 35.64 3.92
CA TYR A 887 -1.72 34.38 4.42
C TYR A 887 -1.61 33.32 3.31
N CYS A 888 -2.67 33.14 2.52
CA CYS A 888 -2.67 32.19 1.40
C CYS A 888 -1.63 32.55 0.31
N LEU A 889 -1.46 33.85 0.01
CA LEU A 889 -0.41 34.32 -0.91
C LEU A 889 1.00 34.13 -0.33
N ALA A 890 1.23 34.49 0.93
CA ALA A 890 2.54 34.32 1.58
C ALA A 890 2.99 32.86 1.68
N SER A 891 2.03 31.93 1.78
CA SER A 891 2.26 30.47 1.92
C SER A 891 2.88 29.78 0.70
N SER A 892 3.25 30.48 -0.38
CA SER A 892 3.94 29.88 -1.53
C SER A 892 4.80 30.89 -2.33
N SER A 893 5.92 30.46 -2.92
CA SER A 893 6.74 31.36 -3.78
C SER A 893 5.94 31.96 -4.95
N LYS A 894 4.93 31.25 -5.48
CA LYS A 894 4.05 31.81 -6.52
C LYS A 894 3.11 32.87 -5.97
N GLY A 895 2.47 32.63 -4.84
CA GLY A 895 1.66 33.64 -4.16
C GLY A 895 2.49 34.85 -3.75
N CYS A 896 3.73 34.65 -3.27
CA CYS A 896 4.71 35.71 -3.02
C CYS A 896 5.05 36.53 -4.29
N LYS A 897 5.14 35.91 -5.47
CA LYS A 897 5.34 36.64 -6.75
C LYS A 897 4.11 37.48 -7.13
N ILE A 898 2.90 36.97 -6.90
CA ILE A 898 1.65 37.74 -7.08
C ILE A 898 1.56 38.89 -6.07
N LEU A 899 1.86 38.64 -4.79
CA LEU A 899 1.87 39.65 -3.73
C LEU A 899 2.92 40.74 -4.00
N LYS A 900 4.13 40.38 -4.45
CA LYS A 900 5.15 41.35 -4.92
C LYS A 900 4.64 42.20 -6.09
N LYS A 901 3.82 41.65 -7.00
CA LYS A 901 3.18 42.44 -8.06
C LYS A 901 2.09 43.36 -7.50
N LEU A 902 1.21 42.86 -6.63
CA LEU A 902 0.15 43.68 -5.99
C LEU A 902 0.75 44.86 -5.23
N LEU A 903 1.74 44.61 -4.35
CA LEU A 903 2.42 45.67 -3.57
C LEU A 903 3.23 46.63 -4.44
N LYS A 904 3.74 46.20 -5.61
CA LYS A 904 4.43 47.08 -6.57
C LYS A 904 3.45 47.98 -7.33
N THR A 905 2.30 47.44 -7.75
CA THR A 905 1.29 48.19 -8.51
C THR A 905 0.48 49.12 -7.60
N ASN A 906 0.12 48.67 -6.39
CA ASN A 906 -0.62 49.42 -5.39
C ASN A 906 0.13 49.46 -4.05
N PRO A 907 1.09 50.41 -3.87
CA PRO A 907 1.85 50.54 -2.63
C PRO A 907 0.99 50.86 -1.39
N LYS A 908 -0.24 51.39 -1.56
CA LYS A 908 -1.14 51.69 -0.43
C LYS A 908 -1.50 50.45 0.39
N LEU A 909 -1.50 49.28 -0.26
CA LEU A 909 -1.66 47.99 0.42
C LEU A 909 -0.64 47.80 1.56
N ALA A 910 0.59 48.28 1.41
CA ALA A 910 1.62 48.14 2.45
C ALA A 910 1.41 49.11 3.62
N SER A 911 0.88 50.32 3.37
CA SER A 911 0.52 51.28 4.43
C SER A 911 -0.75 50.92 5.19
N GLU A 912 -1.61 50.06 4.63
CA GLU A 912 -2.84 49.58 5.28
C GLU A 912 -2.70 48.21 5.98
N ILE A 913 -1.62 47.46 5.73
CA ILE A 913 -1.29 46.23 6.49
C ILE A 913 -0.75 46.63 7.87
N SER A 914 -1.35 46.13 8.94
CA SER A 914 -0.93 46.40 10.32
C SER A 914 0.00 45.32 10.88
N ALA A 915 0.67 45.61 12.01
CA ALA A 915 1.39 44.58 12.76
C ALA A 915 0.48 43.45 13.25
N HIS A 916 -0.79 43.75 13.60
CA HIS A 916 -1.78 42.74 13.95
C HIS A 916 -2.03 41.75 12.80
N ASP A 917 -2.16 42.22 11.56
CA ASP A 917 -2.37 41.35 10.39
C ASP A 917 -1.17 40.41 10.13
N LEU A 918 0.04 40.83 10.52
CA LEU A 918 1.24 40.00 10.46
C LEU A 918 1.33 39.02 11.65
N CYS A 919 1.07 39.50 12.86
CA CYS A 919 1.28 38.71 14.08
C CYS A 919 0.12 37.76 14.39
N PHE A 920 -1.07 37.95 13.80
CA PHE A 920 -2.26 37.15 14.04
C PHE A 920 -1.97 35.63 13.98
N ILE A 921 -2.14 34.98 15.13
CA ILE A 921 -1.81 33.56 15.35
C ILE A 921 -3.06 32.73 15.01
N ARG A 922 -2.92 31.73 14.14
CA ARG A 922 -4.01 30.81 13.83
C ARG A 922 -4.34 29.91 15.03
N SER A 923 -5.61 29.85 15.42
CA SER A 923 -6.09 29.13 16.60
C SER A 923 -5.95 27.61 16.48
N SER A 924 -6.23 26.89 17.57
CA SER A 924 -6.30 25.42 17.56
C SER A 924 -7.39 24.87 16.62
N GLU A 925 -8.42 25.64 16.29
CA GLU A 925 -9.48 25.22 15.35
C GLU A 925 -8.96 25.02 13.92
N ALA A 926 -7.86 25.71 13.57
CA ALA A 926 -7.16 25.55 12.29
C ALA A 926 -6.61 24.14 12.05
N LYS A 927 -6.28 23.40 13.12
CA LYS A 927 -5.65 22.06 13.15
C LYS A 927 -4.29 21.98 12.45
N LEU A 928 -4.25 22.22 11.14
CA LEU A 928 -3.04 22.29 10.33
C LEU A 928 -2.55 23.74 10.29
N ASN A 929 -1.28 23.95 10.66
CA ASN A 929 -0.69 25.27 10.90
C ASN A 929 -1.44 26.10 11.97
N ALA A 930 -1.93 25.43 13.03
CA ALA A 930 -2.28 26.10 14.28
C ALA A 930 -1.00 26.58 14.98
N GLY A 931 -1.05 27.72 15.70
CA GLY A 931 0.13 28.32 16.33
C GLY A 931 1.10 28.99 15.33
N ILE A 932 0.70 29.19 14.07
CA ILE A 932 1.50 29.90 13.06
C ILE A 932 0.89 31.26 12.78
N SER A 933 1.74 32.29 12.75
CA SER A 933 1.41 33.66 12.30
C SER A 933 1.87 33.92 10.86
N LEU A 934 1.38 35.00 10.25
CA LEU A 934 1.86 35.43 8.94
C LEU A 934 3.33 35.94 9.01
N LEU A 935 3.72 36.56 10.12
CA LEU A 935 5.09 36.98 10.42
C LEU A 935 6.06 35.80 10.28
N TYR A 936 5.75 34.67 10.92
CA TYR A 936 6.51 33.42 10.78
C TYR A 936 6.69 32.99 9.31
N ILE A 937 5.61 32.99 8.52
CA ILE A 937 5.64 32.54 7.12
C ILE A 937 6.51 33.47 6.25
N PHE A 938 6.50 34.77 6.53
CA PHE A 938 7.42 35.68 5.85
C PHE A 938 8.88 35.45 6.27
N THR A 939 9.18 35.24 7.55
CA THR A 939 10.55 35.02 8.03
C THR A 939 11.13 33.68 7.55
N ALA A 940 10.29 32.65 7.45
CA ALA A 940 10.68 31.29 7.05
C ALA A 940 10.98 31.11 5.54
N SER A 941 11.01 32.18 4.74
CA SER A 941 11.38 32.08 3.32
C SER A 941 12.13 33.32 2.79
N PRO A 942 13.18 33.17 1.94
CA PRO A 942 13.86 34.31 1.33
C PRO A 942 12.95 35.16 0.42
N ASP A 943 11.91 34.55 -0.15
CA ASP A 943 10.89 35.27 -0.92
C ASP A 943 10.03 36.15 0.00
N GLY A 944 9.66 35.64 1.19
CA GLY A 944 8.89 36.31 2.23
C GLY A 944 9.67 37.40 2.96
N CYS A 945 10.94 37.17 3.36
CA CYS A 945 11.78 38.20 3.97
C CYS A 945 11.91 39.44 3.09
N LYS A 946 11.96 39.25 1.77
CA LYS A 946 11.97 40.36 0.79
C LYS A 946 10.63 41.10 0.68
N ILE A 947 9.50 40.44 0.99
CA ILE A 947 8.18 41.10 1.10
C ILE A 947 8.11 41.86 2.41
N LEU A 948 8.46 41.22 3.53
CA LEU A 948 8.45 41.82 4.85
C LEU A 948 9.38 43.04 4.94
N SER A 949 10.62 42.96 4.45
CA SER A 949 11.51 44.13 4.30
C SER A 949 10.80 45.28 3.59
N LYS A 950 10.08 44.98 2.49
CA LYS A 950 9.41 46.00 1.69
C LYS A 950 8.15 46.56 2.35
N LEU A 951 7.40 45.75 3.10
CA LEU A 951 6.32 46.23 3.97
C LEU A 951 6.89 47.20 5.01
N LEU A 952 7.95 46.82 5.72
CA LEU A 952 8.65 47.67 6.70
C LEU A 952 9.38 48.87 6.08
N GLU A 953 9.55 48.95 4.77
CA GLU A 953 10.07 50.13 4.04
C GLU A 953 8.96 51.14 3.72
N ILE A 954 7.76 50.67 3.42
CA ILE A 954 6.61 51.54 3.07
C ILE A 954 5.83 51.93 4.33
N ASN A 955 5.79 51.05 5.34
CA ASN A 955 5.13 51.24 6.62
C ASN A 955 6.08 50.88 7.78
N PRO A 956 6.96 51.82 8.21
CA PRO A 956 7.87 51.59 9.33
C PRO A 956 7.16 51.47 10.68
N ASP A 957 5.93 51.96 10.82
CA ASP A 957 5.19 51.96 12.08
C ASP A 957 4.82 50.53 12.54
N ILE A 958 4.72 49.57 11.60
CA ILE A 958 4.62 48.13 11.89
C ILE A 958 5.71 47.68 12.89
N ILE A 959 6.93 48.24 12.84
CA ILE A 959 8.04 47.85 13.72
C ILE A 959 7.80 48.27 15.18
N LYS A 960 6.97 49.29 15.42
CA LYS A 960 6.63 49.78 16.76
C LYS A 960 5.60 48.90 17.46
N ASP A 961 4.71 48.30 16.67
CA ASP A 961 3.57 47.50 17.14
C ASP A 961 3.87 45.98 17.19
N ILE A 962 4.95 45.51 16.54
CA ILE A 962 5.49 44.17 16.77
C ILE A 962 6.15 44.13 18.15
N ASN A 963 5.68 43.24 19.01
CA ASN A 963 6.21 43.00 20.36
C ASN A 963 7.14 41.76 20.39
N ALA A 964 7.90 41.62 21.48
CA ALA A 964 8.88 40.53 21.61
C ALA A 964 8.24 39.14 21.74
N HIS A 965 7.04 39.03 22.31
CA HIS A 965 6.34 37.76 22.46
C HIS A 965 5.99 37.15 21.09
N ASP A 966 5.48 37.95 20.15
CA ASP A 966 5.09 37.47 18.82
C ASP A 966 6.30 37.12 17.92
N LEU A 967 7.49 37.64 18.25
CA LEU A 967 8.76 37.21 17.66
C LEU A 967 9.30 35.91 18.29
N CYS A 968 9.13 35.73 19.59
CA CYS A 968 9.62 34.56 20.34
C CYS A 968 8.67 33.36 20.31
N LEU A 969 7.42 33.55 19.89
CA LEU A 969 6.40 32.50 19.88
C LEU A 969 6.83 31.28 19.07
N ARG A 970 6.81 30.11 19.71
CA ARG A 970 7.18 28.83 19.11
C ARG A 970 6.00 28.26 18.32
N CYS A 971 6.23 27.85 17.08
CA CYS A 971 5.20 27.22 16.25
C CYS A 971 4.95 25.77 16.71
N SER A 972 3.78 25.51 17.30
CA SER A 972 3.45 24.25 18.01
C SER A 972 3.16 23.04 17.10
N LEU A 973 3.84 22.89 15.97
CA LEU A 973 3.60 21.80 15.00
C LEU A 973 4.30 20.49 15.39
N LYS A 974 3.66 19.78 16.34
CA LYS A 974 4.09 18.51 16.97
C LYS A 974 5.27 18.69 17.94
N ALA A 975 5.22 17.97 19.06
CA ALA A 975 6.07 18.23 20.22
C ALA A 975 7.42 17.45 20.26
N GLU A 976 7.89 16.91 19.12
CA GLU A 976 8.97 15.90 19.13
C GLU A 976 10.23 16.25 18.29
N ASP A 977 10.12 16.96 17.14
CA ASP A 977 11.27 17.16 16.22
C ASP A 977 11.86 18.58 16.14
N ASN A 978 11.12 19.66 16.43
CA ASN A 978 11.61 21.05 16.27
C ASN A 978 11.08 22.01 17.36
N ALA A 979 11.56 21.84 18.59
CA ALA A 979 11.14 22.65 19.75
C ALA A 979 11.54 24.14 19.73
N TYR A 980 12.28 24.59 18.70
CA TYR A 980 12.98 25.88 18.64
C TYR A 980 12.42 26.86 17.61
N ASP A 981 11.43 26.44 16.81
CA ASP A 981 11.05 27.17 15.59
C ASP A 981 10.12 28.37 15.89
N SER A 982 10.63 29.58 15.65
CA SER A 982 9.95 30.87 15.90
C SER A 982 10.33 31.91 14.83
N PRO A 983 9.57 33.02 14.67
CA PRO A 983 9.94 34.10 13.76
C PRO A 983 11.34 34.66 14.01
N LEU A 984 11.73 34.82 15.28
CA LEU A 984 13.06 35.29 15.68
C LEU A 984 14.18 34.33 15.24
N TYR A 985 13.97 33.02 15.39
CA TYR A 985 14.91 32.00 14.93
C TYR A 985 15.04 32.00 13.40
N GLN A 986 13.90 32.00 12.69
CA GLN A 986 13.84 32.04 11.22
C GLN A 986 14.51 33.29 10.64
N LEU A 987 14.41 34.44 11.31
CA LEU A 987 15.12 35.66 10.94
C LEU A 987 16.64 35.51 10.95
N ILE A 988 17.21 34.73 11.87
CA ILE A 988 18.66 34.68 12.11
C ILE A 988 19.35 33.58 11.29
N ILE A 989 18.67 32.47 11.00
CA ILE A 989 19.23 31.42 10.13
C ILE A 989 19.21 31.80 8.64
N ASN A 990 18.40 32.78 8.25
CA ASN A 990 18.15 33.18 6.85
C ASN A 990 18.94 34.46 6.48
N PRO A 991 19.82 34.47 5.46
CA PRO A 991 20.59 35.67 5.06
C PRO A 991 19.75 36.88 4.60
N ASP A 992 18.54 36.67 4.09
CA ASP A 992 17.59 37.77 3.85
C ASP A 992 16.76 38.09 5.11
N GLY A 993 16.56 37.11 5.99
CA GLY A 993 16.00 37.30 7.33
C GLY A 993 16.86 38.25 8.18
N ARG A 994 18.19 38.08 8.18
CA ARG A 994 19.12 38.93 8.94
C ARG A 994 19.02 40.43 8.59
N LYS A 995 18.60 40.76 7.36
CA LYS A 995 18.35 42.15 6.94
C LYS A 995 17.09 42.71 7.62
N VAL A 996 16.04 41.89 7.70
CA VAL A 996 14.81 42.22 8.43
C VAL A 996 15.06 42.26 9.94
N PHE A 997 15.83 41.33 10.50
CA PHE A 997 16.27 41.32 11.90
C PHE A 997 16.95 42.63 12.31
N ASN A 998 18.04 42.99 11.61
CA ASN A 998 18.75 44.23 11.85
C ASN A 998 17.81 45.44 11.71
N LYS A 999 16.88 45.42 10.75
CA LYS A 999 15.90 46.50 10.57
C LYS A 999 14.89 46.60 11.71
N LEU A 1000 14.36 45.49 12.23
CA LEU A 1000 13.44 45.48 13.36
C LEU A 1000 14.12 46.09 14.60
N PHE A 1001 15.24 45.50 15.04
CA PHE A 1001 15.91 45.89 16.28
C PHE A 1001 16.66 47.24 16.21
N THR A 1002 17.01 47.72 15.01
CA THR A 1002 17.54 49.09 14.86
C THR A 1002 16.46 50.17 14.91
N ASN A 1003 15.23 49.88 14.47
CA ASN A 1003 14.14 50.87 14.45
C ASN A 1003 13.23 50.80 15.69
N ASN A 1004 13.28 49.72 16.47
CA ASN A 1004 12.64 49.64 17.79
C ASN A 1004 13.63 49.07 18.83
N PRO A 1005 14.44 49.93 19.48
CA PRO A 1005 15.40 49.50 20.51
C PRO A 1005 14.77 48.80 21.71
N LYS A 1006 13.55 49.19 22.13
CA LYS A 1006 12.85 48.56 23.27
C LYS A 1006 12.61 47.06 23.04
N LEU A 1007 12.37 46.69 21.78
CA LEU A 1007 12.19 45.31 21.36
C LEU A 1007 13.41 44.45 21.68
N ILE A 1008 14.63 45.02 21.73
CA ILE A 1008 15.85 44.31 22.14
C ILE A 1008 15.71 43.87 23.60
N ASP A 1009 15.44 44.82 24.50
CA ASP A 1009 15.37 44.57 25.94
C ASP A 1009 14.21 43.62 26.28
N GLU A 1010 13.03 43.80 25.67
CA GLU A 1010 11.89 42.90 25.80
C GLU A 1010 12.17 41.48 25.26
N THR A 1011 12.94 41.36 24.18
CA THR A 1011 13.32 40.05 23.61
C THR A 1011 14.35 39.35 24.48
N LEU A 1012 15.35 40.08 24.98
CA LEU A 1012 16.34 39.54 25.91
C LEU A 1012 15.68 39.04 27.21
N ASP A 1013 14.72 39.79 27.76
CA ASP A 1013 13.96 39.40 28.96
C ASP A 1013 13.16 38.10 28.76
N ILE A 1014 12.56 37.87 27.58
CA ILE A 1014 11.86 36.62 27.25
C ILE A 1014 12.85 35.46 27.04
N LEU A 1015 14.00 35.70 26.40
CA LEU A 1015 15.04 34.69 26.20
C LEU A 1015 15.67 34.26 27.54
N GLU A 1016 16.05 35.20 28.40
CA GLU A 1016 16.61 34.92 29.74
C GLU A 1016 15.60 34.18 30.66
N LYS A 1017 14.29 34.33 30.43
CA LYS A 1017 13.23 33.60 31.15
C LYS A 1017 12.85 32.24 30.54
N THR A 1018 13.32 31.91 29.33
CA THR A 1018 13.01 30.63 28.66
C THR A 1018 14.18 29.65 28.72
N ASP A 1019 14.59 29.37 29.96
CA ASP A 1019 15.71 28.50 30.36
C ASP A 1019 15.78 27.17 29.58
N ASN A 1020 17.02 26.75 29.27
CA ASN A 1020 17.39 25.60 28.42
C ASN A 1020 16.81 25.62 26.97
N MET A 1021 17.45 26.37 26.07
CA MET A 1021 17.21 26.31 24.62
C MET A 1021 18.51 26.16 23.80
N LEU A 1022 18.78 24.95 23.28
CA LEU A 1022 19.89 24.72 22.33
C LEU A 1022 19.74 25.60 21.08
N GLY A 1023 20.74 26.46 20.82
CA GLY A 1023 20.82 27.31 19.63
C GLY A 1023 20.43 28.78 19.83
N GLN A 1024 19.98 29.19 21.02
CA GLN A 1024 19.67 30.60 21.30
C GLN A 1024 20.92 31.48 21.53
N ASP A 1025 22.09 30.91 21.82
CA ASP A 1025 23.32 31.67 22.10
C ASP A 1025 23.66 32.68 20.99
N GLY A 1026 23.51 32.28 19.72
CA GLY A 1026 23.73 33.16 18.57
C GLY A 1026 22.73 34.32 18.48
N ILE A 1027 21.48 34.10 18.91
CA ILE A 1027 20.43 35.13 18.98
C ILE A 1027 20.79 36.15 20.06
N PHE A 1028 21.15 35.66 21.24
CA PHE A 1028 21.52 36.47 22.40
C PHE A 1028 22.77 37.31 22.13
N ILE A 1029 23.78 36.74 21.46
CA ILE A 1029 24.99 37.44 21.01
C ILE A 1029 24.66 38.50 19.96
N GLU A 1030 23.85 38.21 18.92
CA GLU A 1030 23.51 39.22 17.91
C GLU A 1030 22.68 40.38 18.49
N LEU A 1031 21.75 40.11 19.43
CA LEU A 1031 21.01 41.15 20.13
C LEU A 1031 21.92 42.04 21.01
N LYS A 1032 22.81 41.44 21.82
CA LYS A 1032 23.74 42.22 22.65
C LYS A 1032 24.74 43.03 21.80
N LEU A 1033 25.21 42.50 20.66
CA LEU A 1033 26.03 43.26 19.71
C LEU A 1033 25.29 44.45 19.06
N ILE A 1034 23.96 44.41 18.91
CA ILE A 1034 23.16 45.57 18.48
C ILE A 1034 23.01 46.57 19.64
N GLN A 1035 22.71 46.09 20.85
CA GLN A 1035 22.57 46.91 22.05
C GLN A 1035 23.87 47.69 22.36
N GLU A 1036 25.03 47.03 22.28
CA GLU A 1036 26.35 47.64 22.45
C GLU A 1036 26.66 48.69 21.37
N LYS A 1037 26.31 48.43 20.09
CA LYS A 1037 26.48 49.40 19.00
C LYS A 1037 25.60 50.63 19.18
N GLN A 1038 24.35 50.46 19.62
CA GLN A 1038 23.45 51.57 19.93
C GLN A 1038 23.97 52.38 21.14
N ALA A 1039 24.44 51.72 22.19
CA ALA A 1039 25.07 52.37 23.34
C ALA A 1039 26.37 53.12 22.98
N ALA A 1040 27.18 52.57 22.06
CA ALA A 1040 28.38 53.24 21.54
C ALA A 1040 28.01 54.49 20.72
N LEU A 1041 27.04 54.38 19.79
CA LEU A 1041 26.52 55.50 19.01
C LEU A 1041 26.03 56.64 19.91
N ALA A 1042 25.22 56.32 20.93
CA ALA A 1042 24.72 57.30 21.90
C ALA A 1042 25.86 58.00 22.69
N ARG A 1043 26.94 57.28 23.03
CA ARG A 1043 28.13 57.86 23.68
C ARG A 1043 28.93 58.77 22.73
N THR A 1044 28.97 58.45 21.44
CA THR A 1044 29.71 59.24 20.43
C THR A 1044 28.99 60.50 19.97
N ASN A 1045 27.69 60.66 20.23
CA ASN A 1045 26.92 61.80 19.71
C ASN A 1045 25.97 62.44 20.76
N PRO A 1046 26.49 63.17 21.78
CA PRO A 1046 25.69 63.68 22.90
C PRO A 1046 24.73 64.84 22.58
N HIS A 1047 24.73 65.36 21.35
CA HIS A 1047 24.13 66.67 21.01
C HIS A 1047 23.04 66.62 19.92
N THR A 1048 22.26 65.54 19.84
CA THR A 1048 21.08 65.45 18.95
C THR A 1048 19.82 64.93 19.64
N PHE A 1049 19.53 65.42 20.85
CA PHE A 1049 18.23 65.24 21.54
C PHE A 1049 17.49 66.57 21.75
N PHE A 1050 17.22 67.27 20.66
CA PHE A 1050 16.13 68.26 20.55
C PHE A 1050 15.33 67.97 19.26
N PRO A 1051 14.00 68.10 19.27
CA PRO A 1051 13.18 67.78 18.09
C PRO A 1051 13.31 68.87 17.03
N PRO A 1052 13.54 68.53 15.74
CA PRO A 1052 13.46 69.49 14.66
C PRO A 1052 12.00 69.85 14.37
N ASN A 1053 11.71 71.15 14.38
CA ASN A 1053 10.50 71.68 13.75
C ASN A 1053 10.62 71.67 12.22
N SER A 1054 9.52 72.02 11.57
CA SER A 1054 9.30 72.16 10.13
C SER A 1054 10.42 72.78 9.28
N ASP A 1055 10.42 72.35 8.01
CA ASP A 1055 10.96 73.01 6.81
C ASP A 1055 12.49 73.17 6.64
N THR A 1056 13.04 72.40 5.69
CA THR A 1056 13.51 72.96 4.40
C THR A 1056 13.93 71.87 3.39
N ASN A 1057 13.88 72.20 2.09
CA ASN A 1057 14.38 71.34 1.01
C ASN A 1057 15.90 71.49 0.83
N THR A 1058 16.63 70.39 0.65
CA THR A 1058 17.84 70.39 -0.22
C THR A 1058 18.18 69.00 -0.75
N THR A 1059 18.59 68.93 -2.01
CA THR A 1059 18.95 67.70 -2.74
C THR A 1059 20.46 67.46 -2.78
N ILE A 1060 20.91 66.23 -2.49
CA ILE A 1060 22.24 65.72 -2.88
C ILE A 1060 22.08 64.26 -3.35
N GLU A 1061 22.71 63.90 -4.47
CA GLU A 1061 22.74 62.55 -5.06
C GLU A 1061 24.00 61.77 -4.63
N PRO A 1062 24.06 60.42 -4.84
CA PRO A 1062 24.96 59.55 -4.09
C PRO A 1062 26.39 59.46 -4.62
N CYS A 1063 27.34 59.29 -3.70
CA CYS A 1063 28.64 58.68 -4.00
C CYS A 1063 28.64 57.19 -3.58
N ILE A 1064 29.12 56.34 -4.47
CA ILE A 1064 29.40 54.92 -4.24
C ILE A 1064 30.90 54.78 -4.05
N GLU A 1065 31.37 54.16 -2.96
CA GLU A 1065 32.55 53.29 -3.07
C GLU A 1065 32.65 52.22 -1.96
N SER A 1066 33.69 51.41 -2.07
CA SER A 1066 33.74 50.03 -1.58
C SER A 1066 34.38 49.85 -0.20
N ALA A 1067 33.93 48.82 0.51
CA ALA A 1067 34.77 48.05 1.42
C ALA A 1067 34.42 46.56 1.29
N LYS A 1068 35.45 45.71 1.22
CA LYS A 1068 35.38 44.24 1.31
C LYS A 1068 36.18 43.80 2.54
N LEU A 1069 35.83 42.64 3.09
CA LEU A 1069 36.46 41.99 4.25
C LEU A 1069 36.20 42.77 5.56
N THR A 1070 36.12 42.11 6.72
CA THR A 1070 36.45 40.69 7.00
C THR A 1070 35.20 39.88 7.30
#